data_AF-A0A2W5S4R9-F1
#
_entry.id   AF-A0A2W5S4R9-F1
#
_cell.length_a   1.000
_cell.length_b   1.000
_cell.length_c   1.000
_cell.angle_alpha   90.00
_cell.angle_beta   90.00
_cell.angle_gamma   90.00
#
_symmetry.space_group_name_H-M   'P 1'
#
loop_
_entity.id
_entity.type
_entity.pdbx_description
1 polymer ?
#
loop_
_entity_poly.entity_id
_entity_poly.type
_entity_poly.pdbx_seq_one_letter_code
_entity_poly.pdbx_strand_id
1 'polypeptide(L)'
;MTQRFLKEEIKAAAHNNSTMNLQTLRKKAHKLAVLLKHGWRLRGAQKRLRASGLFDDDYYVRAHPEVAAYGGGALLHYLVYGSREGRSPHVLFDERGYRATHPEVDQEGGIALLHYLDHDDYNPNQWFDGKWYKMKYPDVSASELSPLTHYVAFGAAEGRDPSPRFSTAFYRRMNEDVATSGINPLAHFIQFGLAEGRMPVPPGHRAVEGRPVDLTEIYCIKRAAPGGQVALFVAHSPDGRLKPHVPAYLHALQLSGISVTLLVAADRPFEADESLLTQVSGLYVRRNEGLDFAAWAHVLRLERSYYDAEVLYLLNDSLIGPFNQQDLDTVVKRVNASPADVLGMTENYERAGWHLQSYFLALKAPALRSVAFQRFMLDVQTLDNKDDVINQYELRLAPTLKQAGLQCDALFVSPGVSNPTIYRWQALIDLGFPFIKVMTLRDRFDGVDIENWREVLARRGYDVGLAERTLAETKNPIKPDFDTPLVTSSGIGGETIRKLAFISPFNYDNGLGAAGRSYISALRHTGLQLNIHPVKAPFHVHRQLCPALDVRDFVGPSDVAVVHLNPEGWASVLSREQRQIIDAARHRVGLWVWETEDIPRSWNSAIERVDSIWVPSEFCANAFRAITSKSIHVIPHVVAPKDEEVVRSHLAHREKTILYIFDGSSYLTRKNPGALVRAFAAARLADRGWKLVLKTKHLKAADTAVEALRRLVAATAGAELIDRNMSRSELRRLNDTAAIYASPHSSEGFGLTIAEAMADGKLVVATDYGGSTDFLDSSCGFPVSCTLVTLTTTEGAYEKGSRWAKVDELDLARQLSRAADAHELHDDSFGQRAMARVAERLSVAAVCADIRRALATR
;
A
#
# COMPACT_ATOMS: atom_id res chain seq x y z
N MET A 1 6.93 62.25 -31.60
CA MET A 1 5.88 62.74 -30.67
C MET A 1 6.33 62.82 -29.20
N THR A 2 7.31 62.04 -28.76
CA THR A 2 7.70 61.88 -27.34
C THR A 2 8.46 63.05 -26.69
N GLN A 3 9.22 63.84 -27.44
CA GLN A 3 9.93 65.02 -26.86
C GLN A 3 8.99 66.22 -26.59
N ARG A 4 7.86 66.32 -27.30
CA ARG A 4 6.91 67.42 -27.16
C ARG A 4 6.04 67.24 -25.90
N PHE A 5 5.59 66.01 -25.64
CA PHE A 5 4.94 65.63 -24.37
C PHE A 5 5.85 65.85 -23.16
N LEU A 6 7.15 65.54 -23.29
CA LEU A 6 8.13 65.69 -22.21
C LEU A 6 8.36 67.15 -21.80
N LYS A 7 8.33 68.10 -22.76
CA LYS A 7 8.45 69.53 -22.45
C LYS A 7 7.18 70.10 -21.80
N GLU A 8 6.01 69.55 -22.11
CA GLU A 8 4.74 69.98 -21.51
C GLU A 8 4.57 69.45 -20.08
N GLU A 9 4.94 68.21 -19.79
CA GLU A 9 4.91 67.67 -18.42
C GLU A 9 5.93 68.34 -17.48
N ILE A 10 7.11 68.72 -17.99
CA ILE A 10 8.12 69.46 -17.20
C ILE A 10 7.63 70.88 -16.90
N LYS A 11 6.91 71.53 -17.83
CA LYS A 11 6.25 72.81 -17.56
C LYS A 11 5.10 72.69 -16.57
N ALA A 12 4.31 71.62 -16.64
CA ALA A 12 3.23 71.35 -15.68
C ALA A 12 3.76 71.05 -14.27
N ALA A 13 4.89 70.34 -14.14
CA ALA A 13 5.53 70.05 -12.87
C ALA A 13 6.20 71.28 -12.21
N ALA A 14 6.61 72.27 -13.00
CA ALA A 14 7.21 73.51 -12.49
C ALA A 14 6.17 74.54 -12.02
N HIS A 15 4.90 74.43 -12.42
CA HIS A 15 3.85 75.39 -12.06
C HIS A 15 2.99 74.98 -10.84
N ASN A 16 2.86 73.67 -10.55
CA ASN A 16 2.13 73.20 -9.38
C ASN A 16 3.09 72.84 -8.24
N ASN A 17 3.60 73.87 -7.57
CA ASN A 17 4.39 73.69 -6.35
C ASN A 17 3.47 73.74 -5.14
N SER A 18 2.90 72.59 -4.76
CA SER A 18 2.37 72.30 -3.41
C SER A 18 2.08 70.80 -3.31
N THR A 19 2.83 70.09 -2.45
CA THR A 19 2.64 68.69 -2.00
C THR A 19 3.11 67.53 -2.91
N MET A 20 4.41 67.46 -3.25
CA MET A 20 5.02 66.20 -3.72
C MET A 20 6.14 65.72 -2.77
N ASN A 21 5.97 64.52 -2.18
CA ASN A 21 6.92 63.89 -1.25
C ASN A 21 8.30 63.62 -1.91
N LEU A 22 9.39 63.84 -1.17
CA LEU A 22 10.80 63.55 -1.53
C LEU A 22 11.03 62.12 -2.04
N GLN A 23 10.30 61.11 -1.53
CA GLN A 23 10.33 59.74 -2.05
C GLN A 23 9.78 59.65 -3.48
N THR A 24 8.73 60.40 -3.78
CA THR A 24 8.10 60.44 -5.12
C THR A 24 9.01 61.13 -6.13
N LEU A 25 9.75 62.16 -5.71
CA LEU A 25 10.79 62.82 -6.52
C LEU A 25 11.98 61.88 -6.80
N ARG A 26 12.47 61.12 -5.80
CA ARG A 26 13.52 60.11 -5.99
C ARG A 26 13.09 58.97 -6.92
N LYS A 27 11.87 58.44 -6.77
CA LYS A 27 11.32 57.41 -7.68
C LYS A 27 11.18 57.95 -9.10
N LYS A 28 10.70 59.19 -9.29
CA LYS A 28 10.61 59.83 -10.61
C LYS A 28 11.99 60.09 -11.23
N ALA A 29 12.99 60.52 -10.46
CA ALA A 29 14.35 60.75 -10.95
C ALA A 29 15.07 59.44 -11.32
N HIS A 30 14.92 58.37 -10.52
CA HIS A 30 15.45 57.04 -10.84
C HIS A 30 14.77 56.44 -12.08
N LYS A 31 13.44 56.56 -12.20
CA LYS A 31 12.68 56.20 -13.41
C LYS A 31 13.22 56.95 -14.65
N LEU A 32 13.47 58.25 -14.54
CA LEU A 32 14.04 59.05 -15.63
C LEU A 32 15.45 58.57 -16.02
N ALA A 33 16.32 58.32 -15.04
CA ALA A 33 17.69 57.85 -15.26
C ALA A 33 17.73 56.45 -15.92
N VAL A 34 16.85 55.53 -15.50
CA VAL A 34 16.73 54.18 -16.06
C VAL A 34 16.16 54.22 -17.49
N LEU A 35 15.14 55.05 -17.75
CA LEU A 35 14.57 55.25 -19.09
C LEU A 35 15.57 55.88 -20.07
N LEU A 36 16.40 56.81 -19.60
CA LEU A 36 17.44 57.45 -20.40
C LEU A 36 18.64 56.52 -20.70
N LYS A 37 18.99 55.61 -19.78
CA LYS A 37 20.15 54.71 -19.91
C LYS A 37 19.84 53.39 -20.62
N HIS A 38 18.61 52.88 -20.52
CA HIS A 38 18.23 51.53 -21.01
C HIS A 38 16.89 51.48 -21.77
N GLY A 39 16.37 52.63 -22.24
CA GLY A 39 15.03 52.74 -22.83
C GLY A 39 14.72 51.90 -24.08
N TRP A 40 15.72 51.37 -24.79
CA TRP A 40 15.52 50.42 -25.89
C TRP A 40 15.42 48.97 -25.39
N ARG A 41 16.28 48.56 -24.43
CA ARG A 41 16.24 47.25 -23.77
C ARG A 41 14.95 47.04 -22.99
N LEU A 42 14.45 48.07 -22.30
CA LEU A 42 13.18 48.01 -21.57
C LEU A 42 11.98 47.85 -22.50
N ARG A 43 11.99 48.48 -23.69
CA ARG A 43 10.93 48.29 -24.69
C ARG A 43 10.92 46.86 -25.25
N GLY A 44 12.10 46.28 -25.48
CA GLY A 44 12.23 44.86 -25.87
C GLY A 44 11.69 43.92 -24.78
N ALA A 45 12.10 44.13 -23.52
CA ALA A 45 11.62 43.37 -22.37
C ALA A 45 10.09 43.47 -22.20
N GLN A 46 9.53 44.68 -22.30
CA GLN A 46 8.08 44.89 -22.22
C GLN A 46 7.34 44.12 -23.32
N LYS A 47 7.83 44.18 -24.56
CA LYS A 47 7.22 43.45 -25.68
C LYS A 47 7.26 41.94 -25.45
N ARG A 48 8.40 41.39 -24.99
CA ARG A 48 8.55 39.96 -24.69
C ARG A 48 7.61 39.50 -23.57
N LEU A 49 7.57 40.22 -22.43
CA LEU A 49 6.70 39.86 -21.30
C LEU A 49 5.21 40.02 -21.63
N ARG A 50 4.83 40.97 -22.49
CA ARG A 50 3.45 41.07 -22.98
C ARG A 50 3.11 39.92 -23.91
N ALA A 51 4.01 39.55 -24.81
CA ALA A 51 3.80 38.46 -25.75
C ALA A 51 3.69 37.09 -25.05
N SER A 52 4.36 36.90 -23.91
CA SER A 52 4.24 35.64 -23.14
C SER A 52 2.91 35.51 -22.40
N GLY A 53 2.17 36.60 -22.18
CA GLY A 53 0.95 36.57 -21.36
C GLY A 53 1.19 36.24 -19.88
N LEU A 54 2.45 36.17 -19.41
CA LEU A 54 2.80 35.82 -18.03
C LEU A 54 2.99 37.04 -17.11
N PHE A 55 2.56 38.22 -17.55
CA PHE A 55 2.43 39.40 -16.70
C PHE A 55 0.96 39.85 -16.66
N ASP A 56 0.32 39.72 -15.51
CA ASP A 56 -1.07 40.09 -15.27
C ASP A 56 -1.14 41.42 -14.52
N ASP A 57 -1.56 42.49 -15.21
CA ASP A 57 -1.65 43.83 -14.63
C ASP A 57 -2.64 43.89 -13.46
N ASP A 58 -3.78 43.20 -13.57
CA ASP A 58 -4.84 43.25 -12.57
C ASP A 58 -4.41 42.51 -11.30
N TYR A 59 -3.80 41.33 -11.46
CA TYR A 59 -3.18 40.60 -10.35
C TYR A 59 -2.10 41.44 -9.68
N TYR A 60 -1.18 42.01 -10.47
CA TYR A 60 -0.03 42.75 -9.94
C TYR A 60 -0.46 44.01 -9.18
N VAL A 61 -1.44 44.76 -9.70
CA VAL A 61 -1.97 45.96 -9.02
C VAL A 61 -2.82 45.57 -7.81
N ARG A 62 -3.60 44.48 -7.86
CA ARG A 62 -4.38 44.02 -6.71
C ARG A 62 -3.48 43.55 -5.55
N ALA A 63 -2.39 42.86 -5.87
CA ALA A 63 -1.38 42.46 -4.89
C ALA A 63 -0.57 43.65 -4.35
N HIS A 64 -0.42 44.71 -5.16
CA HIS A 64 0.35 45.91 -4.84
C HIS A 64 -0.41 47.20 -5.20
N PRO A 65 -1.43 47.59 -4.41
CA PRO A 65 -2.31 48.71 -4.75
C PRO A 65 -1.58 50.05 -4.95
N GLU A 66 -0.41 50.23 -4.33
CA GLU A 66 0.40 51.43 -4.48
C GLU A 66 0.98 51.60 -5.90
N VAL A 67 1.02 50.52 -6.68
CA VAL A 67 1.47 50.53 -8.08
C VAL A 67 0.46 51.22 -9.00
N ALA A 68 -0.83 51.29 -8.61
CA ALA A 68 -1.85 51.97 -9.41
C ALA A 68 -1.51 53.46 -9.66
N ALA A 69 -0.84 54.12 -8.71
CA ALA A 69 -0.39 55.50 -8.83
C ALA A 69 0.95 55.65 -9.59
N TYR A 70 1.56 54.55 -10.02
CA TYR A 70 2.79 54.57 -10.80
C TYR A 70 2.49 54.94 -12.25
N GLY A 71 2.71 56.21 -12.63
CA GLY A 71 2.47 56.75 -13.98
C GLY A 71 3.31 56.16 -15.12
N GLY A 72 3.86 54.96 -14.95
CA GLY A 72 4.53 54.17 -16.01
C GLY A 72 3.83 52.85 -16.33
N GLY A 73 2.74 52.51 -15.62
CA GLY A 73 2.06 51.22 -15.72
C GLY A 73 2.73 50.10 -14.90
N ALA A 74 1.94 49.07 -14.56
CA ALA A 74 2.35 47.97 -13.69
C ALA A 74 3.54 47.18 -14.26
N LEU A 75 3.55 46.88 -15.56
CA LEU A 75 4.66 46.17 -16.20
C LEU A 75 5.98 46.94 -16.11
N LEU A 76 5.97 48.27 -16.30
CA LEU A 76 7.19 49.06 -16.15
C LEU A 76 7.65 49.09 -14.69
N HIS A 77 6.71 49.14 -13.73
CA HIS A 77 7.05 49.03 -12.33
C HIS A 77 7.74 47.70 -12.01
N TYR A 78 7.22 46.59 -12.51
CA TYR A 78 7.81 45.26 -12.30
C TYR A 78 9.23 45.16 -12.86
N LEU A 79 9.45 45.64 -14.07
CA LEU A 79 10.77 45.62 -14.72
C LEU A 79 11.83 46.45 -13.99
N VAL A 80 11.43 47.57 -13.38
CA VAL A 80 12.37 48.50 -12.73
C VAL A 80 12.59 48.14 -11.25
N TYR A 81 11.54 47.70 -10.56
CA TYR A 81 11.55 47.47 -9.11
C TYR A 81 11.03 46.09 -8.74
N GLY A 82 9.86 45.71 -9.27
CA GLY A 82 9.10 44.58 -8.74
C GLY A 82 9.82 43.25 -8.74
N SER A 83 10.53 42.91 -9.81
CA SER A 83 11.28 41.65 -9.87
C SER A 83 12.34 41.58 -8.76
N ARG A 84 13.11 42.67 -8.55
CA ARG A 84 14.14 42.74 -7.50
C ARG A 84 13.57 42.78 -6.09
N GLU A 85 12.36 43.30 -5.94
CA GLU A 85 11.62 43.30 -4.66
C GLU A 85 10.93 41.96 -4.38
N GLY A 86 11.11 40.94 -5.24
CA GLY A 86 10.50 39.64 -5.07
C GLY A 86 8.98 39.67 -5.21
N ARG A 87 8.45 40.52 -6.09
CA ARG A 87 7.00 40.66 -6.35
C ARG A 87 6.58 39.80 -7.53
N SER A 88 5.68 38.85 -7.30
CA SER A 88 5.18 37.94 -8.34
C SER A 88 4.44 38.67 -9.46
N PRO A 89 4.82 38.47 -10.74
CA PRO A 89 4.16 39.08 -11.90
C PRO A 89 2.83 38.41 -12.28
N HIS A 90 2.60 37.19 -11.79
CA HIS A 90 1.44 36.37 -12.11
C HIS A 90 1.21 35.33 -10.99
N VAL A 91 -0.05 34.89 -10.80
CA VAL A 91 -0.42 33.88 -9.78
C VAL A 91 0.41 32.59 -9.89
N LEU A 92 0.69 32.18 -11.12
CA LEU A 92 1.44 30.96 -11.44
C LEU A 92 2.96 31.16 -11.54
N PHE A 93 3.48 32.34 -11.17
CA PHE A 93 4.92 32.59 -11.13
C PHE A 93 5.33 33.12 -9.76
N ASP A 94 6.03 32.30 -8.98
CA ASP A 94 6.55 32.67 -7.67
C ASP A 94 7.93 33.32 -7.81
N GLU A 95 7.97 34.65 -7.78
CA GLU A 95 9.22 35.41 -7.95
C GLU A 95 10.26 35.07 -6.87
N ARG A 96 9.84 34.90 -5.61
CA ARG A 96 10.76 34.65 -4.50
C ARG A 96 11.26 33.21 -4.54
N GLY A 97 10.35 32.26 -4.75
CA GLY A 97 10.71 30.85 -4.90
C GLY A 97 11.67 30.62 -6.06
N TYR A 98 11.39 31.23 -7.23
CA TYR A 98 12.24 31.12 -8.41
C TYR A 98 13.64 31.69 -8.17
N ARG A 99 13.76 32.86 -7.54
CA ARG A 99 15.08 33.45 -7.21
C ARG A 99 15.86 32.62 -6.20
N ALA A 100 15.18 32.00 -5.24
CA ALA A 100 15.83 31.12 -4.27
C ALA A 100 16.44 29.87 -4.92
N THR A 101 15.83 29.35 -5.99
CA THR A 101 16.37 28.21 -6.76
C THR A 101 17.34 28.62 -7.86
N HIS A 102 17.33 29.90 -8.26
CA HIS A 102 18.13 30.46 -9.36
C HIS A 102 18.89 31.73 -8.92
N PRO A 103 19.87 31.61 -7.99
CA PRO A 103 20.62 32.76 -7.48
C PRO A 103 21.45 33.50 -8.56
N GLU A 104 21.71 32.86 -9.70
CA GLU A 104 22.35 33.45 -10.88
C GLU A 104 21.59 34.68 -11.41
N VAL A 105 20.25 34.70 -11.27
CA VAL A 105 19.41 35.84 -11.70
C VAL A 105 19.83 37.12 -10.99
N ASP A 106 20.19 37.03 -9.71
CA ASP A 106 20.64 38.17 -8.91
C ASP A 106 22.07 38.60 -9.22
N GLN A 107 22.95 37.63 -9.49
CA GLN A 107 24.34 37.90 -9.87
C GLN A 107 24.43 38.67 -11.19
N GLU A 108 23.53 38.38 -12.13
CA GLU A 108 23.44 39.05 -13.43
C GLU A 108 22.56 40.31 -13.39
N GLY A 109 21.92 40.59 -12.25
CA GLY A 109 21.00 41.72 -12.08
C GLY A 109 19.76 41.64 -12.99
N GLY A 110 19.36 40.42 -13.35
CA GLY A 110 18.31 40.08 -14.31
C GLY A 110 16.88 40.17 -13.76
N ILE A 111 15.92 39.94 -14.66
CA ILE A 111 14.48 39.87 -14.35
C ILE A 111 14.06 38.40 -14.38
N ALA A 112 13.55 37.89 -13.27
CA ALA A 112 13.29 36.45 -13.10
C ALA A 112 12.35 35.90 -14.18
N LEU A 113 11.26 36.61 -14.49
CA LEU A 113 10.32 36.15 -15.52
C LEU A 113 10.96 36.12 -16.93
N LEU A 114 11.88 37.03 -17.25
CA LEU A 114 12.60 36.96 -18.54
C LEU A 114 13.57 35.78 -18.55
N HIS A 115 14.30 35.58 -17.45
CA HIS A 115 15.19 34.44 -17.29
C HIS A 115 14.43 33.11 -17.46
N TYR A 116 13.24 33.00 -16.88
CA TYR A 116 12.35 31.85 -17.08
C TYR A 116 11.95 31.65 -18.54
N LEU A 117 11.64 32.73 -19.27
CA LEU A 117 11.29 32.63 -20.70
C LEU A 117 12.48 32.24 -21.58
N ASP A 118 13.70 32.34 -21.07
CA ASP A 118 14.92 31.87 -21.74
C ASP A 118 15.27 30.41 -21.35
N HIS A 119 14.56 29.82 -20.38
CA HIS A 119 14.82 28.49 -19.82
C HIS A 119 13.54 27.66 -19.66
N ASP A 120 13.14 27.00 -20.74
CA ASP A 120 11.87 26.27 -20.83
C ASP A 120 11.75 25.05 -19.90
N ASP A 121 12.84 24.56 -19.31
CA ASP A 121 12.87 23.39 -18.42
C ASP A 121 12.71 23.76 -16.94
N TYR A 122 12.67 25.04 -16.60
CA TYR A 122 12.64 25.50 -15.22
C TYR A 122 11.21 25.51 -14.67
N ASN A 123 11.10 25.53 -13.34
CA ASN A 123 9.82 25.47 -12.64
C ASN A 123 9.43 26.86 -12.14
N PRO A 124 8.32 27.46 -12.59
CA PRO A 124 7.90 28.80 -12.17
C PRO A 124 7.27 28.81 -10.77
N ASN A 125 6.88 27.64 -10.24
CA ASN A 125 6.38 27.41 -8.90
C ASN A 125 6.43 25.89 -8.58
N GLN A 126 6.11 25.48 -7.35
CA GLN A 126 6.19 24.08 -6.90
C GLN A 126 5.15 23.11 -7.54
N TRP A 127 4.09 23.65 -8.16
CA TRP A 127 2.96 22.91 -8.73
C TRP A 127 3.01 22.80 -10.25
N PHE A 128 3.98 23.44 -10.88
CA PHE A 128 4.22 23.41 -12.33
C PHE A 128 5.62 22.84 -12.60
N ASP A 129 5.69 21.79 -13.42
CA ASP A 129 6.96 21.14 -13.78
C ASP A 129 7.22 21.35 -15.27
N GLY A 130 8.12 22.29 -15.62
CA GLY A 130 8.38 22.67 -17.00
C GLY A 130 8.95 21.52 -17.83
N LYS A 131 9.94 20.82 -17.27
CA LYS A 131 10.57 19.66 -17.90
C LYS A 131 9.59 18.51 -18.13
N TRP A 132 8.81 18.16 -17.11
CA TRP A 132 7.81 17.10 -17.23
C TRP A 132 6.69 17.48 -18.20
N TYR A 133 6.25 18.73 -18.19
CA TYR A 133 5.19 19.22 -19.07
C TYR A 133 5.60 19.06 -20.55
N LYS A 134 6.84 19.43 -20.91
CA LYS A 134 7.39 19.23 -22.26
C LYS A 134 7.50 17.76 -22.64
N MET A 135 7.93 16.92 -21.70
CA MET A 135 8.05 15.48 -21.92
C MET A 135 6.68 14.82 -22.13
N LYS A 136 5.67 15.22 -21.35
CA LYS A 136 4.30 14.67 -21.43
C LYS A 136 3.54 15.18 -22.65
N TYR A 137 3.80 16.41 -23.08
CA TYR A 137 3.15 17.05 -24.22
C TYR A 137 4.17 17.45 -25.29
N PRO A 138 4.56 16.51 -26.17
CA PRO A 138 5.59 16.74 -27.19
C PRO A 138 5.25 17.88 -28.19
N ASP A 139 3.96 18.17 -28.39
CA ASP A 139 3.49 19.28 -29.21
C ASP A 139 3.90 20.65 -28.64
N VAL A 140 4.02 20.76 -27.32
CA VAL A 140 4.55 21.95 -26.64
C VAL A 140 6.05 22.10 -26.91
N SER A 141 6.79 20.98 -26.94
CA SER A 141 8.21 20.98 -27.30
C SER A 141 8.46 21.41 -28.75
N ALA A 142 7.46 21.25 -29.63
CA ALA A 142 7.49 21.73 -31.00
C ALA A 142 6.99 23.18 -31.17
N SER A 143 6.47 23.80 -30.10
CA SER A 143 6.03 25.19 -30.09
C SER A 143 7.17 26.13 -29.67
N GLU A 144 7.15 27.39 -30.10
CA GLU A 144 8.06 28.44 -29.61
C GLU A 144 7.63 29.03 -28.25
N LEU A 145 6.60 28.46 -27.60
CA LEU A 145 6.07 28.96 -26.32
C LEU A 145 6.75 28.24 -25.15
N SER A 146 7.11 29.00 -24.11
CA SER A 146 7.54 28.38 -22.85
C SER A 146 6.40 27.57 -22.22
N PRO A 147 6.69 26.51 -21.43
CA PRO A 147 5.65 25.62 -20.91
C PRO A 147 4.55 26.31 -20.10
N LEU A 148 4.91 27.26 -19.22
CA LEU A 148 3.90 28.00 -18.47
C LEU A 148 3.06 28.91 -19.39
N THR A 149 3.67 29.53 -20.41
CA THR A 149 2.95 30.33 -21.42
C THR A 149 1.92 29.46 -22.13
N HIS A 150 2.32 28.28 -22.59
CA HIS A 150 1.41 27.32 -23.23
C HIS A 150 0.27 26.88 -22.29
N TYR A 151 0.61 26.54 -21.04
CA TYR A 151 -0.40 26.09 -20.07
C TYR A 151 -1.45 27.16 -19.76
N VAL A 152 -1.02 28.41 -19.57
CA VAL A 152 -1.91 29.54 -19.30
C VAL A 152 -2.81 29.83 -20.51
N ALA A 153 -2.25 29.83 -21.72
CA ALA A 153 -2.99 30.15 -22.93
C ALA A 153 -3.94 29.04 -23.40
N PHE A 154 -3.52 27.77 -23.30
CA PHE A 154 -4.23 26.63 -23.88
C PHE A 154 -4.39 25.48 -22.90
N GLY A 155 -3.29 25.07 -22.26
CA GLY A 155 -3.22 23.79 -21.54
C GLY A 155 -4.27 23.63 -20.43
N ALA A 156 -4.55 24.68 -19.66
CA ALA A 156 -5.57 24.64 -18.62
C ALA A 156 -7.00 24.45 -19.19
N ALA A 157 -7.32 25.11 -20.30
CA ALA A 157 -8.62 24.97 -20.96
C ALA A 157 -8.80 23.56 -21.54
N GLU A 158 -7.74 23.02 -22.15
CA GLU A 158 -7.66 21.66 -22.71
C GLU A 158 -7.62 20.54 -21.65
N GLY A 159 -7.57 20.89 -20.36
CA GLY A 159 -7.51 19.90 -19.28
C GLY A 159 -6.16 19.22 -19.13
N ARG A 160 -5.08 19.77 -19.72
CA ARG A 160 -3.71 19.25 -19.55
C ARG A 160 -3.29 19.42 -18.10
N ASP A 161 -2.58 18.44 -17.55
CA ASP A 161 -1.99 18.53 -16.22
C ASP A 161 -0.69 19.36 -16.28
N PRO A 162 -0.46 20.35 -15.39
CA PRO A 162 0.74 21.19 -15.34
C PRO A 162 1.95 20.49 -14.69
N SER A 163 1.71 19.43 -13.91
CA SER A 163 2.72 18.59 -13.28
C SER A 163 2.08 17.27 -12.85
N PRO A 164 2.85 16.26 -12.43
CA PRO A 164 2.28 15.08 -11.77
C PRO A 164 1.61 15.38 -10.42
N ARG A 165 1.87 16.57 -9.84
CA ARG A 165 1.36 16.96 -8.52
C ARG A 165 -0.01 17.63 -8.60
N PHE A 166 -0.52 17.92 -9.80
CA PHE A 166 -1.81 18.55 -10.00
C PHE A 166 -2.50 18.01 -11.25
N SER A 167 -3.74 17.52 -11.11
CA SER A 167 -4.54 17.08 -12.25
C SER A 167 -5.66 18.07 -12.54
N THR A 168 -5.57 18.72 -13.71
CA THR A 168 -6.52 19.76 -14.12
C THR A 168 -7.92 19.18 -14.29
N ALA A 169 -8.04 18.00 -14.93
CA ALA A 169 -9.31 17.33 -15.13
C ALA A 169 -9.95 16.84 -13.82
N PHE A 170 -9.13 16.28 -12.90
CA PHE A 170 -9.62 15.88 -11.58
C PHE A 170 -10.09 17.08 -10.78
N TYR A 171 -9.28 18.14 -10.72
CA TYR A 171 -9.57 19.31 -9.91
C TYR A 171 -10.87 19.99 -10.35
N ARG A 172 -11.10 20.15 -11.66
CA ARG A 172 -12.38 20.66 -12.20
C ARG A 172 -13.56 19.77 -11.84
N ARG A 173 -13.41 18.45 -11.97
CA ARG A 173 -14.51 17.50 -11.68
C ARG A 173 -14.92 17.52 -10.21
N MET A 174 -13.97 17.69 -9.30
CA MET A 174 -14.24 17.71 -7.86
C MET A 174 -14.70 19.07 -7.33
N ASN A 175 -14.51 20.13 -8.11
CA ASN A 175 -14.75 21.51 -7.71
C ASN A 175 -15.61 22.21 -8.76
N GLU A 176 -16.92 21.97 -8.69
CA GLU A 176 -17.90 22.44 -9.68
C GLU A 176 -17.94 23.98 -9.78
N ASP A 177 -17.70 24.68 -8.68
CA ASP A 177 -17.53 26.14 -8.61
C ASP A 177 -16.33 26.64 -9.45
N VAL A 178 -15.24 25.89 -9.48
CA VAL A 178 -14.07 26.19 -10.31
C VAL A 178 -14.34 25.87 -11.77
N ALA A 179 -15.04 24.77 -12.04
CA ALA A 179 -15.41 24.38 -13.40
C ALA A 179 -16.34 25.42 -14.07
N THR A 180 -17.28 25.97 -13.30
CA THR A 180 -18.28 26.94 -13.80
C THR A 180 -17.75 28.38 -13.89
N SER A 181 -16.82 28.78 -13.01
CA SER A 181 -16.23 30.13 -13.03
C SER A 181 -15.27 30.38 -14.21
N GLY A 182 -14.78 29.32 -14.86
CA GLY A 182 -13.80 29.43 -15.95
C GLY A 182 -12.39 29.85 -15.51
N ILE A 183 -12.16 30.00 -14.20
CA ILE A 183 -10.84 30.33 -13.65
C ILE A 183 -9.86 29.19 -13.96
N ASN A 184 -8.59 29.54 -14.23
CA ASN A 184 -7.53 28.54 -14.40
C ASN A 184 -7.46 27.64 -13.14
N PRO A 185 -7.65 26.31 -13.27
CA PRO A 185 -7.74 25.42 -12.11
C PRO A 185 -6.52 25.45 -11.20
N LEU A 186 -5.31 25.52 -11.77
CA LEU A 186 -4.09 25.62 -10.99
C LEU A 186 -4.01 26.97 -10.28
N ALA A 187 -4.41 28.06 -10.94
CA ALA A 187 -4.40 29.39 -10.31
C ALA A 187 -5.40 29.46 -9.14
N HIS A 188 -6.62 28.93 -9.33
CA HIS A 188 -7.60 28.81 -8.26
C HIS A 188 -7.07 27.97 -7.10
N PHE A 189 -6.46 26.82 -7.41
CA PHE A 189 -5.88 25.96 -6.40
C PHE A 189 -4.82 26.70 -5.57
N ILE A 190 -3.86 27.37 -6.23
CA ILE A 190 -2.80 28.12 -5.57
C ILE A 190 -3.36 29.27 -4.70
N GLN A 191 -4.41 29.97 -5.15
CA GLN A 191 -4.96 31.13 -4.44
C GLN A 191 -5.91 30.76 -3.29
N PHE A 192 -6.75 29.74 -3.49
CA PHE A 192 -7.85 29.41 -2.58
C PHE A 192 -7.84 27.94 -2.18
N GLY A 193 -7.73 27.05 -3.17
CA GLY A 193 -7.92 25.62 -2.96
C GLY A 193 -6.97 24.98 -1.95
N LEU A 194 -5.75 25.50 -1.83
CA LEU A 194 -4.78 25.10 -0.81
C LEU A 194 -5.25 25.40 0.61
N ALA A 195 -5.71 26.63 0.85
CA ALA A 195 -6.21 27.05 2.16
C ALA A 195 -7.50 26.32 2.53
N GLU A 196 -8.30 25.96 1.53
CA GLU A 196 -9.56 25.23 1.68
C GLU A 196 -9.37 23.71 1.79
N GLY A 197 -8.13 23.20 1.70
CA GLY A 197 -7.84 21.76 1.78
C GLY A 197 -8.35 20.94 0.59
N ARG A 198 -8.57 21.56 -0.57
CA ARG A 198 -9.01 20.87 -1.79
C ARG A 198 -7.89 19.99 -2.33
N MET A 199 -8.22 18.80 -2.81
CA MET A 199 -7.20 17.88 -3.33
C MET A 199 -6.78 18.25 -4.76
N PRO A 200 -5.47 18.35 -5.07
CA PRO A 200 -4.98 18.64 -6.42
C PRO A 200 -4.98 17.42 -7.36
N VAL A 201 -5.01 16.21 -6.81
CA VAL A 201 -4.95 14.93 -7.54
C VAL A 201 -5.87 13.88 -6.88
N PRO A 202 -6.29 12.83 -7.59
CA PRO A 202 -7.10 11.76 -7.01
C PRO A 202 -6.45 11.09 -5.77
N PRO A 203 -7.24 10.63 -4.79
CA PRO A 203 -6.74 9.76 -3.72
C PRO A 203 -5.99 8.55 -4.30
N GLY A 204 -4.78 8.29 -3.79
CA GLY A 204 -3.90 7.22 -4.30
C GLY A 204 -3.11 7.57 -5.58
N HIS A 205 -3.26 8.77 -6.16
CA HIS A 205 -2.41 9.23 -7.26
C HIS A 205 -0.97 9.43 -6.77
N ARG A 206 0.00 8.92 -7.54
CA ARG A 206 1.44 9.03 -7.26
C ARG A 206 2.05 10.03 -8.24
N ALA A 207 2.60 11.12 -7.72
CA ALA A 207 3.20 12.18 -8.53
C ALA A 207 4.57 11.78 -9.08
N VAL A 208 5.35 11.01 -8.33
CA VAL A 208 6.67 10.51 -8.74
C VAL A 208 6.71 9.01 -8.47
N GLU A 209 7.11 8.23 -9.47
CA GLU A 209 7.37 6.81 -9.29
C GLU A 209 8.60 6.62 -8.42
N GLY A 210 8.44 5.97 -7.27
CA GLY A 210 9.54 5.56 -6.40
C GLY A 210 9.88 4.09 -6.53
N ARG A 211 11.04 3.70 -6.00
CA ARG A 211 11.43 2.29 -5.88
C ARG A 211 10.65 1.63 -4.73
N PRO A 212 10.27 0.34 -4.81
CA PRO A 212 9.69 -0.35 -3.65
C PRO A 212 10.64 -0.29 -2.45
N VAL A 213 10.11 0.08 -1.28
CA VAL A 213 10.88 0.21 -0.03
C VAL A 213 11.62 -1.07 0.35
N ASP A 214 11.03 -2.21 0.01
CA ASP A 214 11.54 -3.54 0.29
C ASP A 214 12.61 -4.01 -0.70
N LEU A 215 13.08 -3.16 -1.61
CA LEU A 215 14.33 -3.41 -2.34
C LEU A 215 15.54 -2.82 -1.62
N THR A 216 15.32 -1.88 -0.69
CA THR A 216 16.39 -1.30 0.10
C THR A 216 16.94 -2.34 1.08
N GLU A 217 18.26 -2.43 1.21
CA GLU A 217 18.91 -3.37 2.14
C GLU A 217 18.61 -3.00 3.61
N ILE A 218 18.30 -4.02 4.42
CA ILE A 218 18.00 -3.90 5.86
C ILE A 218 18.43 -5.17 6.61
N TYR A 219 18.93 -4.98 7.82
CA TYR A 219 19.34 -6.01 8.76
C TYR A 219 18.60 -5.84 10.07
N CYS A 220 17.99 -6.92 10.57
CA CYS A 220 17.45 -6.98 11.92
C CYS A 220 18.55 -7.46 12.86
N ILE A 221 19.08 -6.57 13.71
CA ILE A 221 20.11 -6.89 14.70
C ILE A 221 19.47 -7.39 15.99
N LYS A 222 18.36 -6.75 16.40
CA LYS A 222 17.56 -7.15 17.56
C LYS A 222 16.09 -7.01 17.20
N ARG A 223 15.33 -8.10 17.29
CA ARG A 223 13.88 -8.07 17.05
C ARG A 223 13.14 -7.67 18.31
N ALA A 224 12.15 -6.79 18.19
CA ALA A 224 11.25 -6.43 19.29
C ALA A 224 9.95 -7.24 19.22
N ALA A 225 9.32 -7.46 20.38
CA ALA A 225 7.93 -7.91 20.49
C ALA A 225 7.11 -6.75 21.07
N PRO A 226 6.61 -5.82 20.25
CA PRO A 226 5.94 -4.61 20.73
C PRO A 226 4.63 -4.94 21.46
N GLY A 227 4.45 -4.36 22.64
CA GLY A 227 3.21 -4.30 23.40
C GLY A 227 3.11 -2.95 24.13
N GLY A 228 1.91 -2.40 24.28
CA GLY A 228 1.72 -1.08 24.90
C GLY A 228 2.16 0.09 24.01
N GLN A 229 2.99 1.00 24.53
CA GLN A 229 3.50 2.17 23.80
C GLN A 229 4.90 1.92 23.23
N VAL A 230 5.08 2.18 21.94
CA VAL A 230 6.33 1.89 21.23
C VAL A 230 6.73 2.99 20.26
N ALA A 231 8.02 3.29 20.16
CA ALA A 231 8.59 4.24 19.21
C ALA A 231 9.39 3.51 18.11
N LEU A 232 9.09 3.83 16.85
CA LEU A 232 9.98 3.61 15.72
C LEU A 232 10.82 4.87 15.53
N PHE A 233 12.05 4.83 16.05
CA PHE A 233 12.95 5.96 16.04
C PHE A 233 13.94 5.84 14.88
N VAL A 234 13.94 6.78 13.95
CA VAL A 234 14.90 6.82 12.83
C VAL A 234 16.09 7.70 13.19
N ALA A 235 17.29 7.15 13.07
CA ALA A 235 18.54 7.89 13.24
C ALA A 235 19.38 7.77 11.97
N HIS A 236 19.82 8.91 11.44
CA HIS A 236 20.73 8.96 10.29
C HIS A 236 22.17 8.84 10.77
N SER A 237 22.90 7.87 10.20
CA SER A 237 24.29 7.53 10.54
C SER A 237 25.18 7.65 9.29
N PRO A 238 25.71 8.86 9.00
CA PRO A 238 26.53 9.09 7.80
C PRO A 238 27.93 8.47 7.88
N ASP A 239 28.46 8.28 9.09
CA ASP A 239 29.82 7.83 9.37
C ASP A 239 29.88 6.46 10.07
N GLY A 240 28.74 5.79 10.23
CA GLY A 240 28.63 4.55 10.99
C GLY A 240 28.44 4.74 12.51
N ARG A 241 28.24 5.98 12.98
CA ARG A 241 27.93 6.30 14.38
C ARG A 241 26.58 7.00 14.54
N LEU A 242 26.00 6.93 15.73
CA LEU A 242 24.81 7.72 16.08
C LEU A 242 25.22 9.16 16.44
N LYS A 243 24.38 10.14 16.07
CA LYS A 243 24.57 11.52 16.49
C LYS A 243 24.57 11.62 18.02
N PRO A 244 25.40 12.51 18.64
CA PRO A 244 25.61 12.57 20.08
C PRO A 244 24.34 12.65 20.92
N HIS A 245 23.32 13.40 20.47
CA HIS A 245 22.08 13.58 21.23
C HIS A 245 21.12 12.38 21.16
N VAL A 246 21.29 11.47 20.21
CA VAL A 246 20.34 10.36 19.99
C VAL A 246 20.27 9.43 21.21
N PRO A 247 21.37 8.91 21.79
CA PRO A 247 21.31 8.07 22.98
C PRO A 247 20.58 8.73 24.17
N ALA A 248 20.76 10.04 24.39
CA ALA A 248 20.05 10.75 25.45
C ALA A 248 18.53 10.80 25.20
N TYR A 249 18.12 10.98 23.95
CA TYR A 249 16.71 10.96 23.57
C TYR A 249 16.10 9.55 23.72
N LEU A 250 16.79 8.51 23.27
CA LEU A 250 16.31 7.13 23.42
C LEU A 250 16.10 6.78 24.91
N HIS A 251 17.04 7.18 25.77
CA HIS A 251 16.94 6.97 27.22
C HIS A 251 15.71 7.67 27.82
N ALA A 252 15.46 8.93 27.43
CA ALA A 252 14.32 9.69 27.93
C ALA A 252 12.97 9.06 27.56
N LEU A 253 12.86 8.50 26.34
CA LEU A 253 11.67 7.76 25.90
C LEU A 253 11.42 6.51 26.75
N GLN A 254 12.48 5.75 27.05
CA GLN A 254 12.36 4.57 27.91
C GLN A 254 11.90 4.91 29.33
N LEU A 255 12.43 6.00 29.91
CA LEU A 255 12.01 6.47 31.23
C LEU A 255 10.53 6.89 31.25
N SER A 256 9.98 7.37 30.14
CA SER A 256 8.55 7.64 29.97
C SER A 256 7.71 6.38 29.71
N GLY A 257 8.30 5.17 29.78
CA GLY A 257 7.61 3.90 29.55
C GLY A 257 7.36 3.57 28.08
N ILE A 258 8.10 4.19 27.15
CA ILE A 258 7.96 3.93 25.71
C ILE A 258 9.08 2.97 25.29
N SER A 259 8.69 1.79 24.80
CA SER A 259 9.65 0.83 24.21
C SER A 259 10.22 1.42 22.92
N VAL A 260 11.52 1.27 22.68
CA VAL A 260 12.19 1.87 21.51
C VAL A 260 12.65 0.79 20.55
N THR A 261 12.21 0.89 19.30
CA THR A 261 12.85 0.23 18.17
C THR A 261 13.61 1.27 17.38
N LEU A 262 14.93 1.13 17.33
CA LEU A 262 15.83 2.04 16.60
C LEU A 262 16.03 1.55 15.16
N LEU A 263 15.84 2.46 14.21
CA LEU A 263 16.10 2.27 12.79
C LEU A 263 17.29 3.16 12.40
N VAL A 264 18.45 2.53 12.23
CA VAL A 264 19.66 3.23 11.79
C VAL A 264 19.68 3.28 10.27
N ALA A 265 19.46 4.46 9.71
CA ALA A 265 19.65 4.74 8.28
C ALA A 265 21.13 5.08 8.05
N ALA A 266 21.90 4.08 7.62
CA ALA A 266 23.35 4.15 7.55
C ALA A 266 23.86 4.37 6.12
N ASP A 267 24.85 5.24 5.97
CA ASP A 267 25.60 5.46 4.73
C ASP A 267 26.92 4.65 4.70
N ARG A 268 27.29 4.06 5.84
CA ARG A 268 28.51 3.29 6.09
C ARG A 268 28.22 2.13 7.05
N PRO A 269 29.12 1.15 7.20
CA PRO A 269 28.94 0.07 8.16
C PRO A 269 28.67 0.61 9.57
N PHE A 270 27.64 0.08 10.21
CA PHE A 270 27.23 0.45 11.57
C PHE A 270 27.43 -0.74 12.50
N GLU A 271 28.15 -0.53 13.59
CA GLU A 271 28.36 -1.53 14.63
C GLU A 271 27.63 -1.09 15.91
N ALA A 272 26.76 -1.97 16.41
CA ALA A 272 26.04 -1.74 17.66
C ALA A 272 26.86 -2.28 18.82
N ASP A 273 27.10 -1.46 19.85
CA ASP A 273 27.69 -1.88 21.10
C ASP A 273 26.65 -2.47 22.07
N GLU A 274 27.12 -3.13 23.14
CA GLU A 274 26.26 -3.74 24.15
C GLU A 274 25.38 -2.71 24.89
N SER A 275 25.88 -1.47 25.04
CA SER A 275 25.15 -0.38 25.69
C SER A 275 23.89 -0.03 24.89
N LEU A 276 24.03 0.18 23.58
CA LEU A 276 22.93 0.46 22.68
C LEU A 276 21.95 -0.71 22.61
N LEU A 277 22.46 -1.95 22.50
CA LEU A 277 21.62 -3.15 22.46
C LEU A 277 20.80 -3.35 23.75
N THR A 278 21.31 -2.89 24.89
CA THR A 278 20.58 -2.89 26.17
C THR A 278 19.54 -1.77 26.19
N GLN A 279 19.88 -0.62 25.62
CA GLN A 279 19.03 0.57 25.58
C GLN A 279 17.83 0.44 24.63
N VAL A 280 17.88 -0.38 23.57
CA VAL A 280 16.75 -0.49 22.63
C VAL A 280 16.06 -1.84 22.75
N SER A 281 14.74 -1.86 22.58
CA SER A 281 13.96 -3.11 22.52
C SER A 281 14.10 -3.79 21.17
N GLY A 282 14.31 -3.02 20.10
CA GLY A 282 14.60 -3.51 18.75
C GLY A 282 15.63 -2.64 18.03
N LEU A 283 16.38 -3.23 17.10
CA LEU A 283 17.40 -2.56 16.31
C LEU A 283 17.40 -3.09 14.87
N TYR A 284 17.21 -2.17 13.92
CA TYR A 284 17.34 -2.40 12.50
C TYR A 284 18.39 -1.46 11.92
N VAL A 285 19.26 -1.97 11.06
CA VAL A 285 20.25 -1.19 10.29
C VAL A 285 19.89 -1.29 8.82
N ARG A 286 19.69 -0.16 8.15
CA ARG A 286 19.26 -0.11 6.74
C ARG A 286 20.07 0.89 5.94
N ARG A 287 20.08 0.74 4.61
CA ARG A 287 20.62 1.79 3.73
C ARG A 287 19.79 3.06 3.88
N ASN A 288 20.46 4.19 3.87
CA ASN A 288 19.85 5.50 3.92
C ASN A 288 19.23 5.91 2.57
N GLU A 289 18.14 5.25 2.19
CA GLU A 289 17.35 5.60 0.99
C GLU A 289 15.93 6.01 1.39
N GLY A 290 15.32 6.98 0.70
CA GLY A 290 13.89 7.30 0.90
C GLY A 290 13.52 8.01 2.20
N LEU A 291 14.50 8.44 3.00
CA LEU A 291 14.34 9.16 4.27
C LEU A 291 13.45 8.40 5.28
N ASP A 292 12.91 9.11 6.28
CA ASP A 292 12.24 8.54 7.44
C ASP A 292 10.97 7.75 7.09
N PHE A 293 10.14 8.25 6.16
CA PHE A 293 8.92 7.57 5.75
C PHE A 293 9.21 6.19 5.16
N ALA A 294 10.24 6.07 4.32
CA ALA A 294 10.66 4.78 3.79
C ALA A 294 11.19 3.88 4.91
N ALA A 295 11.96 4.40 5.87
CA ALA A 295 12.44 3.63 7.02
C ALA A 295 11.29 3.04 7.85
N TRP A 296 10.33 3.88 8.27
CA TRP A 296 9.16 3.44 9.03
C TRP A 296 8.31 2.43 8.25
N ALA A 297 8.03 2.72 6.97
CA ALA A 297 7.27 1.82 6.11
C ALA A 297 7.96 0.47 5.93
N HIS A 298 9.29 0.45 5.90
CA HIS A 298 10.05 -0.78 5.77
C HIS A 298 9.82 -1.70 6.96
N VAL A 299 10.05 -1.20 8.19
CA VAL A 299 9.89 -2.00 9.40
C VAL A 299 8.43 -2.38 9.62
N LEU A 300 7.47 -1.49 9.34
CA LEU A 300 6.04 -1.82 9.43
C LEU A 300 5.58 -2.88 8.44
N ARG A 301 6.31 -3.12 7.35
CA ARG A 301 6.04 -4.23 6.42
C ARG A 301 6.53 -5.56 6.97
N LEU A 302 7.75 -5.55 7.53
CA LEU A 302 8.43 -6.73 8.10
C LEU A 302 7.78 -7.19 9.41
N GLU A 303 7.35 -6.25 10.24
CA GLU A 303 6.85 -6.50 11.59
C GLU A 303 5.43 -5.97 11.75
N ARG A 304 4.45 -6.81 11.45
CA ARG A 304 3.04 -6.42 11.57
C ARG A 304 2.57 -6.24 13.01
N SER A 305 3.30 -6.77 14.00
CA SER A 305 2.99 -6.63 15.42
C SER A 305 2.99 -5.17 15.90
N TYR A 306 3.68 -4.25 15.23
CA TYR A 306 3.60 -2.81 15.58
C TYR A 306 2.20 -2.22 15.36
N TYR A 307 1.35 -2.82 14.51
CA TYR A 307 -0.04 -2.38 14.36
C TYR A 307 -0.93 -2.78 15.54
N ASP A 308 -0.44 -3.65 16.43
CA ASP A 308 -1.15 -4.08 17.65
C ASP A 308 -0.83 -3.19 18.86
N ALA A 309 0.07 -2.20 18.72
CA ALA A 309 0.41 -1.26 19.78
C ALA A 309 -0.78 -0.39 20.22
N GLU A 310 -0.76 0.06 21.47
CA GLU A 310 -1.71 1.04 22.00
C GLU A 310 -1.43 2.43 21.40
N VAL A 311 -0.14 2.80 21.39
CA VAL A 311 0.36 4.01 20.74
C VAL A 311 1.68 3.69 20.04
N LEU A 312 1.76 4.00 18.75
CA LEU A 312 2.97 3.96 17.96
C LEU A 312 3.49 5.38 17.73
N TYR A 313 4.72 5.64 18.16
CA TYR A 313 5.42 6.89 17.88
C TYR A 313 6.30 6.73 16.64
N LEU A 314 6.15 7.62 15.66
CA LEU A 314 7.09 7.76 14.54
C LEU A 314 7.97 8.96 14.83
N LEU A 315 9.24 8.70 15.16
CA LEU A 315 10.20 9.69 15.63
C LEU A 315 11.45 9.70 14.75
N ASN A 316 12.12 10.84 14.65
CA ASN A 316 13.43 10.94 14.00
C ASN A 316 14.42 11.79 14.80
N ASP A 317 15.67 11.81 14.36
CA ASP A 317 16.79 12.50 15.02
C ASP A 317 16.95 13.99 14.66
N SER A 318 15.96 14.59 13.99
CA SER A 318 16.06 15.99 13.51
C SER A 318 15.91 17.06 14.61
N LEU A 319 15.68 16.63 15.85
CA LEU A 319 15.47 17.46 17.04
C LEU A 319 16.62 17.30 18.04
N ILE A 320 17.06 18.41 18.63
CA ILE A 320 17.84 18.45 19.86
C ILE A 320 16.86 18.53 21.04
N GLY A 321 17.02 17.63 21.99
CA GLY A 321 16.15 17.44 23.15
C GLY A 321 15.85 15.95 23.38
N PRO A 322 14.91 15.60 24.28
CA PRO A 322 14.14 16.52 25.12
C PRO A 322 15.05 17.29 26.07
N PHE A 323 14.69 18.53 26.43
CA PHE A 323 15.53 19.36 27.31
C PHE A 323 15.67 18.76 28.72
N ASN A 324 14.60 18.15 29.22
CA ASN A 324 14.56 17.43 30.49
C ASN A 324 13.43 16.39 30.46
N GLN A 325 13.43 15.47 31.43
CA GLN A 325 12.45 14.39 31.52
C GLN A 325 11.03 14.89 31.79
N GLN A 326 10.86 15.92 32.62
CA GLN A 326 9.55 16.44 33.03
C GLN A 326 8.75 16.98 31.84
N ASP A 327 9.41 17.69 30.93
CA ASP A 327 8.75 18.22 29.73
C ASP A 327 8.33 17.09 28.77
N LEU A 328 9.17 16.06 28.59
CA LEU A 328 8.81 14.89 27.78
C LEU A 328 7.62 14.14 28.40
N ASP A 329 7.64 13.87 29.70
CA ASP A 329 6.55 13.20 30.40
C ASP A 329 5.24 14.00 30.28
N THR A 330 5.33 15.33 30.28
CA THR A 330 4.18 16.21 30.05
C THR A 330 3.63 16.04 28.63
N VAL A 331 4.49 15.96 27.62
CA VAL A 331 4.08 15.65 26.25
C VAL A 331 3.39 14.28 26.16
N VAL A 332 3.99 13.23 26.73
CA VAL A 332 3.42 11.86 26.72
C VAL A 332 2.06 11.83 27.41
N LYS A 333 1.91 12.51 28.56
CA LYS A 333 0.61 12.67 29.25
C LYS A 333 -0.44 13.34 28.36
N ARG A 334 -0.07 14.38 27.61
CA ARG A 334 -0.97 15.07 26.69
C ARG A 334 -1.34 14.20 25.49
N VAL A 335 -0.40 13.41 24.96
CA VAL A 335 -0.70 12.40 23.92
C VAL A 335 -1.75 11.44 24.43
N ASN A 336 -1.55 10.86 25.62
CA ASN A 336 -2.45 9.87 26.19
C ASN A 336 -3.85 10.44 26.47
N ALA A 337 -3.93 11.67 26.98
CA ALA A 337 -5.19 12.33 27.32
C ALA A 337 -6.01 12.84 26.11
N SER A 338 -5.37 13.09 24.97
CA SER A 338 -6.07 13.62 23.79
C SER A 338 -7.04 12.60 23.17
N PRO A 339 -8.23 13.01 22.71
CA PRO A 339 -9.15 12.11 22.00
C PRO A 339 -8.71 11.80 20.56
N ALA A 340 -7.74 12.53 20.01
CA ALA A 340 -7.32 12.37 18.62
C ALA A 340 -6.65 11.00 18.36
N ASP A 341 -6.95 10.41 17.21
CA ASP A 341 -6.38 9.13 16.75
C ASP A 341 -4.93 9.30 16.29
N VAL A 342 -4.59 10.47 15.76
CA VAL A 342 -3.24 10.84 15.30
C VAL A 342 -2.87 12.21 15.83
N LEU A 343 -1.69 12.30 16.44
CA LEU A 343 -1.17 13.54 17.02
C LEU A 343 0.20 13.88 16.43
N GLY A 344 0.36 15.11 15.96
CA GLY A 344 1.67 15.69 15.67
C GLY A 344 2.14 16.60 16.80
N MET A 345 3.46 16.81 16.89
CA MET A 345 3.97 17.84 17.81
C MET A 345 3.48 19.23 17.43
N THR A 346 3.61 19.59 16.15
CA THR A 346 3.21 20.88 15.59
C THR A 346 2.49 20.67 14.26
N GLU A 347 1.68 21.66 13.91
CA GLU A 347 1.12 21.82 12.56
C GLU A 347 1.96 22.81 11.75
N ASN A 348 1.82 22.73 10.42
CA ASN A 348 2.46 23.66 9.50
C ASN A 348 1.55 23.94 8.30
N TYR A 349 1.70 25.13 7.71
CA TYR A 349 0.91 25.64 6.59
C TYR A 349 1.78 26.14 5.41
N GLU A 350 3.12 26.19 5.54
CA GLU A 350 4.04 26.78 4.54
C GLU A 350 3.91 26.14 3.15
N ARG A 351 3.71 24.82 3.14
CA ARG A 351 3.65 24.02 1.92
C ARG A 351 2.22 23.69 1.56
N ALA A 352 1.40 24.73 1.51
CA ALA A 352 0.18 24.69 0.73
C ALA A 352 -0.90 23.79 1.39
N GLY A 353 -1.35 24.19 2.60
CA GLY A 353 -2.41 23.53 3.36
C GLY A 353 -1.97 23.01 4.72
N TRP A 354 -2.93 22.73 5.59
CA TRP A 354 -2.70 22.19 6.94
C TRP A 354 -2.12 20.77 6.87
N HIS A 355 -1.01 20.53 7.57
CA HIS A 355 -0.45 19.20 7.81
C HIS A 355 0.25 19.12 9.17
N LEU A 356 0.48 17.88 9.62
CA LEU A 356 1.29 17.59 10.81
C LEU A 356 2.74 17.36 10.40
N GLN A 357 3.68 17.95 11.14
CA GLN A 357 5.11 17.74 10.86
C GLN A 357 5.54 16.33 11.32
N SER A 358 6.28 15.60 10.47
CA SER A 358 6.51 14.17 10.67
C SER A 358 7.63 13.79 11.64
N TYR A 359 8.36 14.75 12.21
CA TYR A 359 9.48 14.47 13.12
C TYR A 359 9.05 13.86 14.47
N PHE A 360 7.77 14.03 14.82
CA PHE A 360 7.15 13.42 15.98
C PHE A 360 5.66 13.25 15.69
N LEU A 361 5.26 12.00 15.43
CA LEU A 361 3.86 11.60 15.29
C LEU A 361 3.54 10.52 16.31
N ALA A 362 2.38 10.60 16.95
CA ALA A 362 1.81 9.56 17.80
C ALA A 362 0.52 9.04 17.16
N LEU A 363 0.47 7.75 16.83
CA LEU A 363 -0.69 7.08 16.25
C LEU A 363 -1.28 6.11 17.27
N LYS A 364 -2.56 6.29 17.59
CA LYS A 364 -3.26 5.43 18.53
C LYS A 364 -3.88 4.22 17.83
N ALA A 365 -4.28 3.21 18.62
CA ALA A 365 -4.86 1.97 18.12
C ALA A 365 -5.94 2.13 17.02
N PRO A 366 -6.90 3.09 17.07
CA PRO A 366 -7.86 3.27 15.97
C PRO A 366 -7.19 3.63 14.63
N ALA A 367 -6.21 4.54 14.64
CA ALA A 367 -5.43 4.88 13.45
C ALA A 367 -4.63 3.68 12.95
N LEU A 368 -3.95 2.94 13.84
CA LEU A 368 -3.13 1.77 13.49
C LEU A 368 -3.93 0.64 12.85
N ARG A 369 -5.16 0.43 13.33
CA ARG A 369 -6.09 -0.59 12.80
C ARG A 369 -6.84 -0.12 11.56
N SER A 370 -6.75 1.16 11.20
CA SER A 370 -7.44 1.70 10.04
C SER A 370 -6.82 1.20 8.74
N VAL A 371 -7.68 0.85 7.78
CA VAL A 371 -7.24 0.51 6.42
C VAL A 371 -6.52 1.70 5.78
N ALA A 372 -6.92 2.94 6.10
CA ALA A 372 -6.34 4.15 5.55
C ALA A 372 -4.85 4.30 5.91
N PHE A 373 -4.49 4.16 7.18
CA PHE A 373 -3.10 4.25 7.62
C PHE A 373 -2.26 3.07 7.12
N GLN A 374 -2.76 1.84 7.27
CA GLN A 374 -2.03 0.66 6.80
C GLN A 374 -1.76 0.73 5.30
N ARG A 375 -2.76 1.12 4.51
CA ARG A 375 -2.61 1.32 3.07
C ARG A 375 -1.61 2.44 2.77
N PHE A 376 -1.69 3.57 3.46
CA PHE A 376 -0.74 4.67 3.30
C PHE A 376 0.71 4.19 3.47
N MET A 377 1.02 3.48 4.57
CA MET A 377 2.36 2.95 4.82
C MET A 377 2.79 1.87 3.82
N LEU A 378 1.84 1.08 3.30
CA LEU A 378 2.08 0.09 2.25
C LEU A 378 2.28 0.69 0.86
N ASP A 379 1.77 1.90 0.64
CA ASP A 379 1.94 2.65 -0.60
C ASP A 379 3.22 3.52 -0.61
N VAL A 380 3.88 3.71 0.54
CA VAL A 380 5.18 4.42 0.61
C VAL A 380 6.21 3.72 -0.30
N GLN A 381 6.94 4.53 -1.06
CA GLN A 381 8.05 4.12 -1.91
C GLN A 381 9.33 4.88 -1.51
N THR A 382 10.47 4.30 -1.84
CA THR A 382 11.76 4.97 -1.76
C THR A 382 11.83 6.06 -2.82
N LEU A 383 11.89 7.32 -2.39
CA LEU A 383 12.04 8.52 -3.23
C LEU A 383 13.42 9.13 -2.99
N ASP A 384 14.05 9.63 -4.05
CA ASP A 384 15.44 10.12 -3.96
C ASP A 384 15.53 11.60 -3.50
N ASN A 385 14.41 12.35 -3.54
CA ASN A 385 14.36 13.76 -3.19
C ASN A 385 13.50 14.01 -1.93
N LYS A 386 14.04 14.81 -0.99
CA LYS A 386 13.35 15.27 0.22
C LYS A 386 12.04 16.01 -0.06
N ASP A 387 12.00 16.87 -1.08
CA ASP A 387 10.78 17.59 -1.44
C ASP A 387 9.68 16.63 -1.92
N ASP A 388 10.04 15.56 -2.63
CA ASP A 388 9.07 14.56 -3.05
C ASP A 388 8.55 13.74 -1.86
N VAL A 389 9.40 13.41 -0.89
CA VAL A 389 9.00 12.78 0.39
C VAL A 389 8.01 13.68 1.15
N ILE A 390 8.30 14.97 1.27
CA ILE A 390 7.41 15.92 1.93
C ILE A 390 6.07 16.00 1.19
N ASN A 391 6.12 16.21 -0.14
CA ASN A 391 4.92 16.42 -0.94
C ASN A 391 4.04 15.17 -1.05
N GLN A 392 4.64 13.99 -1.16
CA GLN A 392 3.89 12.74 -1.31
C GLN A 392 3.47 12.14 0.03
N TYR A 393 4.22 12.37 1.11
CA TYR A 393 3.97 11.70 2.37
C TYR A 393 3.59 12.68 3.49
N GLU A 394 4.47 13.61 3.88
CA GLU A 394 4.23 14.51 5.02
C GLU A 394 2.96 15.35 4.84
N LEU A 395 2.82 16.01 3.68
CA LEU A 395 1.64 16.85 3.38
C LEU A 395 0.34 16.04 3.24
N ARG A 396 0.44 14.73 2.98
CA ARG A 396 -0.72 13.89 2.62
C ARG A 396 -1.19 12.97 3.73
N LEU A 397 -0.33 12.60 4.67
CA LEU A 397 -0.66 11.65 5.74
C LEU A 397 -1.89 12.10 6.52
N ALA A 398 -1.80 13.23 7.23
CA ALA A 398 -2.89 13.68 8.10
C ALA A 398 -4.19 14.01 7.31
N PRO A 399 -4.16 14.69 6.15
CA PRO A 399 -5.36 14.88 5.33
C PRO A 399 -6.01 13.57 4.85
N THR A 400 -5.21 12.58 4.44
CA THR A 400 -5.72 11.27 4.00
C THR A 400 -6.43 10.54 5.14
N LEU A 401 -5.88 10.61 6.35
CA LEU A 401 -6.48 9.98 7.54
C LEU A 401 -7.75 10.72 7.98
N LYS A 402 -7.77 12.06 7.96
CA LYS A 402 -8.99 12.85 8.20
C LYS A 402 -10.11 12.50 7.23
N GLN A 403 -9.80 12.33 5.94
CA GLN A 403 -10.80 11.94 4.94
C GLN A 403 -11.37 10.54 5.20
N ALA A 404 -10.58 9.64 5.80
CA ALA A 404 -11.03 8.31 6.21
C ALA A 404 -11.85 8.32 7.53
N GLY A 405 -12.10 9.50 8.11
CA GLY A 405 -12.90 9.68 9.32
C GLY A 405 -12.10 9.63 10.63
N LEU A 406 -10.77 9.66 10.58
CA LEU A 406 -9.92 9.70 11.77
C LEU A 406 -9.71 11.13 12.28
N GLN A 407 -9.62 11.31 13.59
CA GLN A 407 -9.30 12.61 14.19
C GLN A 407 -7.78 12.82 14.19
N CYS A 408 -7.32 13.92 13.61
CA CYS A 408 -5.90 14.30 13.62
C CYS A 408 -5.70 15.72 14.15
N ASP A 409 -4.83 15.87 15.15
CA ASP A 409 -4.57 17.14 15.86
C ASP A 409 -3.08 17.40 16.09
N ALA A 410 -2.73 18.66 16.38
CA ALA A 410 -1.39 19.06 16.83
C ALA A 410 -1.41 19.40 18.32
N LEU A 411 -0.35 19.02 19.04
CA LEU A 411 -0.21 19.36 20.47
C LEU A 411 0.17 20.84 20.66
N PHE A 412 1.04 21.38 19.84
CA PHE A 412 1.43 22.79 19.87
C PHE A 412 0.90 23.49 18.63
N VAL A 413 -0.26 24.12 18.76
CA VAL A 413 -0.91 24.91 17.72
C VAL A 413 -0.24 26.28 17.66
N SER A 414 0.17 26.70 16.47
CA SER A 414 0.83 28.00 16.26
C SER A 414 0.06 28.78 15.20
N PRO A 415 -0.45 29.99 15.51
CA PRO A 415 -1.08 30.83 14.51
C PRO A 415 -0.03 31.34 13.52
N GLY A 416 -0.21 31.08 12.22
CA GLY A 416 0.64 31.63 11.16
C GLY A 416 0.84 30.68 9.97
N VAL A 417 1.30 31.24 8.85
CA VAL A 417 1.56 30.49 7.62
C VAL A 417 2.98 29.89 7.59
N SER A 418 3.88 30.37 8.47
CA SER A 418 5.29 29.96 8.55
C SER A 418 5.53 28.78 9.49
N ASN A 419 6.59 28.01 9.26
CA ASN A 419 6.94 26.82 10.03
C ASN A 419 7.31 27.21 11.48
N PRO A 420 6.53 26.78 12.48
CA PRO A 420 6.67 27.27 13.84
C PRO A 420 7.97 26.81 14.50
N THR A 421 8.52 25.66 14.10
CA THR A 421 9.78 25.13 14.65
C THR A 421 11.02 25.91 14.23
N ILE A 422 10.90 26.75 13.20
CA ILE A 422 11.98 27.61 12.70
C ILE A 422 11.73 29.05 13.17
N TYR A 423 10.60 29.64 12.76
CA TYR A 423 10.36 31.08 12.94
C TYR A 423 9.83 31.45 14.33
N ARG A 424 9.36 30.47 15.11
CA ARG A 424 8.74 30.69 16.44
C ARG A 424 9.31 29.75 17.50
N TRP A 425 10.56 29.31 17.32
CA TRP A 425 11.17 28.29 18.17
C TRP A 425 11.20 28.69 19.66
N GLN A 426 11.54 29.94 19.99
CA GLN A 426 11.52 30.42 21.39
C GLN A 426 10.11 30.40 21.99
N ALA A 427 9.11 30.91 21.25
CA ALA A 427 7.73 30.92 21.70
C ALA A 427 7.16 29.51 21.90
N LEU A 428 7.58 28.53 21.08
CA LEU A 428 7.22 27.13 21.29
C LEU A 428 7.81 26.60 22.61
N ILE A 429 9.08 26.90 22.90
CA ILE A 429 9.73 26.49 24.16
C ILE A 429 9.00 27.09 25.36
N ASP A 430 8.59 28.35 25.29
CA ASP A 430 7.81 29.02 26.34
C ASP A 430 6.44 28.35 26.57
N LEU A 431 5.84 27.77 25.52
CA LEU A 431 4.62 26.96 25.61
C LEU A 431 4.85 25.54 26.15
N GLY A 432 6.10 25.17 26.45
CA GLY A 432 6.48 23.85 26.96
C GLY A 432 6.89 22.84 25.88
N PHE A 433 7.24 23.29 24.67
CA PHE A 433 7.80 22.43 23.63
C PHE A 433 9.22 21.98 24.02
N PRO A 434 9.50 20.67 24.19
CA PRO A 434 10.75 20.19 24.80
C PRO A 434 11.96 20.11 23.85
N PHE A 435 11.86 20.66 22.64
CA PHE A 435 12.84 20.41 21.59
C PHE A 435 13.23 21.69 20.85
N ILE A 436 14.35 21.63 20.15
CA ILE A 436 14.72 22.60 19.12
C ILE A 436 15.17 21.84 17.87
N LYS A 437 14.73 22.29 16.69
CA LYS A 437 15.08 21.61 15.44
C LYS A 437 16.54 21.89 15.09
N VAL A 438 17.29 20.85 14.71
CA VAL A 438 18.72 20.97 14.35
C VAL A 438 18.93 22.03 13.27
N MET A 439 18.08 22.03 12.23
CA MET A 439 18.19 23.00 11.13
C MET A 439 18.02 24.44 11.60
N THR A 440 17.19 24.70 12.61
CA THR A 440 16.95 26.06 13.14
C THR A 440 18.26 26.67 13.67
N LEU A 441 19.12 25.86 14.29
CA LEU A 441 20.41 26.33 14.82
C LEU A 441 21.56 26.23 13.82
N ARG A 442 21.44 25.37 12.80
CA ARG A 442 22.49 25.10 11.82
C ARG A 442 22.43 26.01 10.60
N ASP A 443 21.23 26.24 10.07
CA ASP A 443 21.01 26.94 8.81
C ASP A 443 20.66 28.42 9.05
N ARG A 444 20.83 29.28 8.05
CA ARG A 444 20.44 30.69 8.13
C ARG A 444 19.05 30.90 7.56
N PHE A 445 18.16 31.50 8.36
CA PHE A 445 16.81 31.90 7.96
C PHE A 445 16.62 33.40 8.22
N ASP A 446 16.12 34.12 7.23
CA ASP A 446 15.88 35.55 7.36
C ASP A 446 14.82 35.83 8.43
N GLY A 447 15.14 36.76 9.35
CA GLY A 447 14.22 37.16 10.43
C GLY A 447 14.16 36.20 11.62
N VAL A 448 15.04 35.19 11.70
CA VAL A 448 15.12 34.27 12.84
C VAL A 448 16.34 34.59 13.70
N ASP A 449 16.11 35.00 14.95
CA ASP A 449 17.17 35.19 15.94
C ASP A 449 17.48 33.85 16.62
N ILE A 450 18.76 33.48 16.60
CA ILE A 450 19.28 32.29 17.26
C ILE A 450 20.46 32.60 18.19
N GLU A 451 20.87 33.86 18.39
CA GLU A 451 22.11 34.17 19.12
C GLU A 451 22.11 33.62 20.55
N ASN A 452 20.93 33.61 21.20
CA ASN A 452 20.76 33.23 22.60
C ASN A 452 20.44 31.73 22.84
N TRP A 453 20.60 30.86 21.84
CA TRP A 453 20.15 29.47 21.93
C TRP A 453 20.81 28.70 23.07
N ARG A 454 22.08 29.00 23.38
CA ARG A 454 22.84 28.37 24.46
C ARG A 454 22.25 28.70 25.82
N GLU A 455 21.94 29.96 26.07
CA GLU A 455 21.31 30.38 27.32
C GLU A 455 19.90 29.80 27.46
N VAL A 456 19.17 29.63 26.35
CA VAL A 456 17.85 28.98 26.38
C VAL A 456 17.96 27.52 26.80
N LEU A 457 18.85 26.74 26.19
CA LEU A 457 19.05 25.32 26.54
C LEU A 457 19.55 25.14 27.98
N ALA A 458 20.54 25.94 28.39
CA ALA A 458 21.06 25.90 29.76
C ALA A 458 19.96 26.20 30.81
N ARG A 459 19.11 27.21 30.56
CA ARG A 459 17.99 27.55 31.45
C ARG A 459 16.94 26.44 31.56
N ARG A 460 16.78 25.61 30.53
CA ARG A 460 15.87 24.44 30.53
C ARG A 460 16.52 23.16 31.04
N GLY A 461 17.78 23.23 31.49
CA GLY A 461 18.52 22.11 32.08
C GLY A 461 19.16 21.16 31.07
N TYR A 462 19.30 21.56 29.80
CA TYR A 462 19.89 20.71 28.77
C TYR A 462 21.41 20.89 28.66
N ASP A 463 22.13 19.82 28.32
CA ASP A 463 23.59 19.85 28.09
C ASP A 463 23.91 20.62 26.79
N VAL A 464 24.36 21.87 26.94
CA VAL A 464 24.77 22.72 25.81
C VAL A 464 25.95 22.11 25.05
N GLY A 465 26.90 21.46 25.75
CA GLY A 465 28.05 20.81 25.11
C GLY A 465 27.62 19.64 24.23
N LEU A 466 26.58 18.90 24.63
CA LEU A 466 25.98 17.87 23.78
C LEU A 466 25.37 18.46 22.51
N ALA A 467 24.60 19.54 22.63
CA ALA A 467 24.04 20.25 21.47
C ALA A 467 25.12 20.75 20.51
N GLU A 468 26.21 21.32 21.03
CA GLU A 468 27.33 21.79 20.20
C GLU A 468 28.01 20.66 19.42
N ARG A 469 28.21 19.49 20.04
CA ARG A 469 28.76 18.31 19.36
C ARG A 469 27.82 17.83 18.24
N THR A 470 26.51 17.75 18.51
CA THR A 470 25.51 17.40 17.48
C THR A 470 25.57 18.35 16.27
N LEU A 471 25.67 19.67 16.52
CA LEU A 471 25.74 20.68 15.45
C LEU A 471 27.06 20.62 14.66
N ALA A 472 28.16 20.18 15.30
CA ALA A 472 29.46 20.07 14.66
C ALA A 472 29.52 18.93 13.63
N GLU A 473 28.97 17.76 13.96
CA GLU A 473 28.93 16.60 13.06
C GLU A 473 28.13 16.85 11.78
N THR A 474 27.14 17.75 11.84
CA THR A 474 26.27 18.02 10.70
C THR A 474 26.93 18.91 9.61
N LYS A 475 28.14 19.43 9.84
CA LYS A 475 28.82 20.37 8.92
C LYS A 475 29.67 19.72 7.83
N ASN A 476 30.04 18.44 7.96
CA ASN A 476 30.92 17.75 7.03
C ASN A 476 30.21 16.53 6.38
N PRO A 477 29.49 16.70 5.26
CA PRO A 477 28.79 15.59 4.62
C PRO A 477 29.79 14.58 4.05
N ILE A 478 29.70 13.34 4.51
CA ILE A 478 30.48 12.21 3.99
C ILE A 478 29.73 11.59 2.82
N LYS A 479 30.43 11.23 1.74
CA LYS A 479 29.82 10.49 0.64
C LYS A 479 29.44 9.06 1.09
N PRO A 480 28.25 8.57 0.73
CA PRO A 480 27.86 7.19 1.04
C PRO A 480 28.81 6.17 0.42
N ASP A 481 29.02 5.06 1.13
CA ASP A 481 29.78 3.90 0.65
C ASP A 481 28.81 2.75 0.38
N PHE A 482 28.53 2.49 -0.89
CA PHE A 482 27.59 1.45 -1.33
C PHE A 482 28.22 0.07 -1.50
N ASP A 483 29.55 -0.02 -1.52
CA ASP A 483 30.25 -1.27 -1.84
C ASP A 483 30.51 -2.12 -0.59
N THR A 484 30.57 -1.49 0.59
CA THR A 484 30.79 -2.20 1.86
C THR A 484 29.46 -2.64 2.49
N PRO A 485 29.34 -3.89 3.02
CA PRO A 485 28.16 -4.34 3.77
C PRO A 485 27.86 -3.45 4.98
N LEU A 486 26.59 -3.21 5.27
CA LEU A 486 26.18 -2.31 6.37
C LEU A 486 26.47 -2.84 7.78
N VAL A 487 26.77 -4.13 7.92
CA VAL A 487 27.10 -4.76 9.19
C VAL A 487 28.25 -5.75 8.98
N THR A 488 29.23 -5.71 9.88
CA THR A 488 30.34 -6.67 9.94
C THR A 488 29.88 -7.92 10.69
N SER A 489 30.25 -9.10 10.20
CA SER A 489 29.67 -10.41 10.58
C SER A 489 30.03 -10.93 11.99
N SER A 490 30.43 -10.08 12.91
CA SER A 490 30.76 -10.46 14.29
C SER A 490 29.55 -10.27 15.22
N GLY A 491 28.61 -11.22 15.20
CA GLY A 491 27.57 -11.29 16.23
C GLY A 491 26.32 -12.12 15.92
N ILE A 492 26.12 -12.60 14.69
CA ILE A 492 24.87 -13.27 14.31
C ILE A 492 25.05 -14.79 14.35
N GLY A 493 24.94 -15.36 15.54
CA GLY A 493 24.65 -16.78 15.74
C GLY A 493 23.18 -17.11 15.49
N GLY A 494 22.64 -16.71 14.34
CA GLY A 494 21.25 -16.98 13.95
C GLY A 494 21.22 -18.07 12.89
N GLU A 495 20.47 -19.15 13.13
CA GLU A 495 20.10 -20.10 12.08
C GLU A 495 19.63 -19.32 10.84
N THR A 496 20.15 -19.67 9.66
CA THR A 496 19.70 -19.04 8.41
C THR A 496 18.26 -19.49 8.14
N ILE A 497 17.29 -18.70 8.60
CA ILE A 497 15.87 -18.99 8.41
C ILE A 497 15.57 -18.95 6.90
N ARG A 498 15.11 -20.07 6.34
CA ARG A 498 14.78 -20.18 4.91
C ARG A 498 13.64 -19.22 4.54
N LYS A 499 13.79 -18.57 3.39
CA LYS A 499 12.86 -17.58 2.82
C LYS A 499 11.95 -18.23 1.78
N LEU A 500 10.63 -18.12 1.95
CA LEU A 500 9.66 -18.67 1.02
C LEU A 500 8.69 -17.59 0.51
N ALA A 501 8.58 -17.48 -0.82
CA ALA A 501 7.53 -16.69 -1.48
C ALA A 501 6.34 -17.60 -1.85
N PHE A 502 5.14 -17.28 -1.39
CA PHE A 502 3.91 -18.02 -1.68
C PHE A 502 2.97 -17.15 -2.53
N ILE A 503 2.74 -17.54 -3.78
CA ILE A 503 1.88 -16.83 -4.72
C ILE A 503 0.56 -17.61 -4.84
N SER A 504 -0.59 -17.02 -4.51
CA SER A 504 -1.87 -17.74 -4.49
C SER A 504 -3.08 -16.81 -4.66
N PRO A 505 -4.21 -17.26 -5.27
CA PRO A 505 -5.46 -16.50 -5.35
C PRO A 505 -6.26 -16.50 -4.03
N PHE A 506 -5.58 -16.48 -2.87
CA PHE A 506 -6.22 -16.56 -1.55
C PHE A 506 -7.21 -15.42 -1.25
N ASN A 507 -7.12 -14.32 -2.02
CA ASN A 507 -8.02 -13.17 -2.00
C ASN A 507 -9.35 -13.39 -2.73
N TYR A 508 -9.62 -14.56 -3.33
CA TYR A 508 -10.85 -14.86 -4.07
C TYR A 508 -11.75 -15.90 -3.39
N ASP A 509 -13.05 -15.83 -3.71
CA ASP A 509 -14.11 -16.70 -3.19
C ASP A 509 -14.36 -17.96 -4.06
N ASN A 510 -13.34 -18.81 -4.15
CA ASN A 510 -13.40 -20.10 -4.84
C ASN A 510 -12.52 -21.17 -4.15
N GLY A 511 -12.48 -22.39 -4.71
CA GLY A 511 -11.74 -23.52 -4.15
C GLY A 511 -10.24 -23.28 -4.02
N LEU A 512 -9.58 -22.76 -5.07
CA LEU A 512 -8.15 -22.40 -5.00
C LEU A 512 -7.89 -21.30 -3.97
N GLY A 513 -8.77 -20.31 -3.85
CA GLY A 513 -8.67 -19.28 -2.82
C GLY A 513 -8.82 -19.83 -1.41
N ALA A 514 -9.76 -20.77 -1.20
CA ALA A 514 -9.93 -21.48 0.07
C ALA A 514 -8.70 -22.30 0.43
N ALA A 515 -8.21 -23.13 -0.49
CA ALA A 515 -6.97 -23.89 -0.31
C ALA A 515 -5.76 -22.99 -0.08
N GLY A 516 -5.66 -21.83 -0.75
CA GLY A 516 -4.57 -20.86 -0.55
C GLY A 516 -4.54 -20.31 0.87
N ARG A 517 -5.71 -19.92 1.42
CA ARG A 517 -5.83 -19.49 2.82
C ARG A 517 -5.47 -20.62 3.79
N SER A 518 -5.89 -21.84 3.49
CA SER A 518 -5.53 -23.04 4.24
C SER A 518 -4.02 -23.29 4.25
N TYR A 519 -3.33 -23.24 3.11
CA TYR A 519 -1.87 -23.39 3.05
C TYR A 519 -1.12 -22.29 3.80
N ILE A 520 -1.59 -21.05 3.76
CA ILE A 520 -0.99 -19.95 4.54
C ILE A 520 -0.98 -20.31 6.03
N SER A 521 -2.05 -20.95 6.54
CA SER A 521 -2.09 -21.39 7.95
C SER A 521 -0.98 -22.40 8.26
N ALA A 522 -0.77 -23.43 7.44
CA ALA A 522 0.30 -24.41 7.64
C ALA A 522 1.70 -23.79 7.47
N LEU A 523 1.90 -22.98 6.42
CA LEU A 523 3.17 -22.29 6.17
C LEU A 523 3.61 -21.43 7.35
N ARG A 524 2.68 -20.72 8.01
CA ARG A 524 2.98 -19.89 9.19
C ARG A 524 3.50 -20.70 10.39
N HIS A 525 3.23 -22.01 10.44
CA HIS A 525 3.72 -22.92 11.50
C HIS A 525 5.05 -23.60 11.16
N THR A 526 5.61 -23.37 9.96
CA THR A 526 6.87 -24.01 9.54
C THR A 526 8.10 -23.39 10.20
N GLY A 527 8.03 -22.12 10.59
CA GLY A 527 9.17 -21.33 11.07
C GLY A 527 9.94 -20.60 9.95
N LEU A 528 9.47 -20.67 8.70
CA LEU A 528 10.05 -19.95 7.56
C LEU A 528 9.75 -18.45 7.62
N GLN A 529 10.59 -17.63 7.00
CA GLN A 529 10.22 -16.26 6.63
C GLN A 529 9.34 -16.31 5.38
N LEU A 530 8.15 -15.71 5.43
CA LEU A 530 7.15 -15.81 4.37
C LEU A 530 6.87 -14.47 3.69
N ASN A 531 7.03 -14.43 2.38
CA ASN A 531 6.41 -13.43 1.54
C ASN A 531 5.16 -14.05 0.91
N ILE A 532 3.98 -13.49 1.14
CA ILE A 532 2.69 -13.99 0.65
C ILE A 532 2.14 -12.97 -0.35
N HIS A 533 1.92 -13.44 -1.58
CA HIS A 533 1.51 -12.60 -2.71
C HIS A 533 0.12 -13.02 -3.22
N PRO A 534 -0.92 -12.19 -3.03
CA PRO A 534 -2.22 -12.45 -3.64
C PRO A 534 -2.15 -12.26 -5.16
N VAL A 535 -3.01 -12.95 -5.88
CA VAL A 535 -3.24 -12.66 -7.29
C VAL A 535 -3.76 -11.23 -7.45
N LYS A 536 -3.06 -10.42 -8.24
CA LYS A 536 -3.37 -8.99 -8.45
C LYS A 536 -4.33 -8.75 -9.62
N ALA A 537 -4.33 -9.61 -10.63
CA ALA A 537 -5.24 -9.52 -11.76
C ALA A 537 -6.66 -10.04 -11.42
N PRO A 538 -7.72 -9.58 -12.12
CA PRO A 538 -9.06 -10.15 -11.98
C PRO A 538 -9.09 -11.65 -12.24
N PHE A 539 -9.47 -12.44 -11.23
CA PHE A 539 -9.52 -13.90 -11.30
C PHE A 539 -10.96 -14.36 -11.62
N HIS A 540 -11.36 -14.19 -12.89
CA HIS A 540 -12.65 -14.62 -13.47
C HIS A 540 -13.92 -14.15 -12.72
N VAL A 541 -15.03 -14.88 -12.88
CA VAL A 541 -16.39 -14.65 -12.35
C VAL A 541 -16.51 -14.64 -10.83
N HIS A 542 -15.40 -14.84 -10.11
CA HIS A 542 -15.40 -15.02 -8.67
C HIS A 542 -15.19 -13.70 -7.93
N ARG A 543 -15.92 -13.55 -6.83
CA ARG A 543 -15.86 -12.35 -5.98
C ARG A 543 -14.49 -12.27 -5.28
N GLN A 544 -13.90 -11.08 -5.31
CA GLN A 544 -12.75 -10.75 -4.46
C GLN A 544 -13.20 -10.53 -3.01
N LEU A 545 -12.57 -11.21 -2.06
CA LEU A 545 -12.87 -11.16 -0.62
C LEU A 545 -12.09 -10.08 0.11
N CYS A 546 -10.86 -9.81 -0.30
CA CYS A 546 -9.99 -8.79 0.28
C CYS A 546 -9.11 -8.12 -0.78
N PRO A 547 -8.61 -6.89 -0.53
CA PRO A 547 -7.65 -6.24 -1.43
C PRO A 547 -6.41 -7.11 -1.68
N ALA A 548 -5.80 -6.98 -2.85
CA ALA A 548 -4.58 -7.70 -3.22
C ALA A 548 -3.35 -7.09 -2.52
N LEU A 549 -3.25 -7.32 -1.21
CA LEU A 549 -2.17 -6.82 -0.36
C LEU A 549 -1.10 -7.89 -0.12
N ASP A 550 0.14 -7.58 -0.48
CA ASP A 550 1.29 -8.44 -0.17
C ASP A 550 1.57 -8.44 1.35
N VAL A 551 1.94 -9.61 1.88
CA VAL A 551 2.54 -9.76 3.21
C VAL A 551 4.01 -10.10 3.00
N ARG A 552 4.94 -9.36 3.61
CA ARG A 552 6.37 -9.55 3.37
C ARG A 552 7.12 -9.66 4.69
N ASP A 553 7.60 -10.86 5.02
CA ASP A 553 8.47 -11.09 6.18
C ASP A 553 9.95 -10.83 5.84
N PHE A 554 10.33 -10.76 4.56
CA PHE A 554 11.71 -10.54 4.13
C PHE A 554 11.86 -9.75 2.83
N VAL A 555 13.08 -9.25 2.63
CA VAL A 555 13.56 -8.56 1.42
C VAL A 555 14.51 -9.45 0.62
N GLY A 556 14.49 -9.27 -0.70
CA GLY A 556 15.34 -9.96 -1.65
C GLY A 556 14.74 -11.26 -2.19
N PRO A 557 15.50 -12.03 -2.99
CA PRO A 557 15.02 -13.27 -3.57
C PRO A 557 14.70 -14.31 -2.49
N SER A 558 13.63 -15.07 -2.69
CA SER A 558 13.29 -16.21 -1.85
C SER A 558 14.18 -17.42 -2.17
N ASP A 559 14.46 -18.26 -1.17
CA ASP A 559 15.06 -19.58 -1.42
C ASP A 559 14.09 -20.47 -2.19
N VAL A 560 12.78 -20.36 -1.90
CA VAL A 560 11.73 -21.12 -2.58
C VAL A 560 10.58 -20.22 -2.97
N ALA A 561 10.15 -20.26 -4.23
CA ALA A 561 8.88 -19.69 -4.67
C ALA A 561 7.87 -20.81 -4.94
N VAL A 562 6.76 -20.80 -4.22
CA VAL A 562 5.64 -21.74 -4.40
C VAL A 562 4.49 -21.00 -5.08
N VAL A 563 4.06 -21.51 -6.23
CA VAL A 563 2.98 -20.93 -7.03
C VAL A 563 1.75 -21.83 -6.95
N HIS A 564 0.79 -21.44 -6.12
CA HIS A 564 -0.51 -22.09 -5.98
C HIS A 564 -1.51 -21.54 -7.00
N LEU A 565 -1.29 -21.92 -8.25
CA LEU A 565 -2.14 -21.57 -9.39
C LEU A 565 -1.82 -22.53 -10.53
N ASN A 566 -2.85 -23.12 -11.15
CA ASN A 566 -2.65 -24.02 -12.28
C ASN A 566 -2.00 -23.30 -13.49
N PRO A 567 -1.17 -24.00 -14.29
CA PRO A 567 -0.40 -23.43 -15.40
C PRO A 567 -1.15 -22.51 -16.37
N GLU A 568 -2.39 -22.82 -16.72
CA GLU A 568 -3.23 -22.05 -17.65
C GLU A 568 -3.46 -20.61 -17.19
N GLY A 569 -3.42 -20.36 -15.87
CA GLY A 569 -3.57 -19.03 -15.30
C GLY A 569 -2.30 -18.19 -15.33
N TRP A 570 -1.12 -18.75 -15.54
CA TRP A 570 0.14 -18.03 -15.29
C TRP A 570 0.35 -16.83 -16.22
N ALA A 571 -0.01 -16.97 -17.50
CA ALA A 571 0.17 -15.90 -18.48
C ALA A 571 -0.80 -14.73 -18.26
N SER A 572 -2.05 -15.03 -17.92
CA SER A 572 -3.16 -14.06 -17.83
C SER A 572 -3.34 -13.46 -16.44
N VAL A 573 -2.99 -14.19 -15.38
CA VAL A 573 -3.32 -13.83 -14.00
C VAL A 573 -2.12 -13.28 -13.22
N LEU A 574 -0.92 -13.80 -13.45
CA LEU A 574 0.27 -13.35 -12.74
C LEU A 574 0.76 -12.00 -13.29
N SER A 575 1.00 -11.04 -12.39
CA SER A 575 1.59 -9.75 -12.78
C SER A 575 3.05 -9.89 -13.18
N ARG A 576 3.59 -8.86 -13.85
CA ARG A 576 5.03 -8.80 -14.19
C ARG A 576 5.91 -8.93 -12.94
N GLU A 577 5.56 -8.23 -11.87
CA GLU A 577 6.26 -8.29 -10.58
C GLU A 577 6.26 -9.70 -9.99
N GLN A 578 5.11 -10.39 -9.99
CA GLN A 578 5.02 -11.77 -9.48
C GLN A 578 5.86 -12.75 -10.28
N ARG A 579 5.90 -12.60 -11.61
CA ARG A 579 6.78 -13.42 -12.47
C ARG A 579 8.25 -13.17 -12.14
N GLN A 580 8.65 -11.92 -11.90
CA GLN A 580 10.02 -11.60 -11.48
C GLN A 580 10.37 -12.22 -10.12
N ILE A 581 9.45 -12.23 -9.16
CA ILE A 581 9.64 -12.89 -7.86
C ILE A 581 9.86 -14.40 -8.04
N ILE A 582 9.06 -15.04 -8.91
CA ILE A 582 9.19 -16.47 -9.21
C ILE A 582 10.53 -16.75 -9.92
N ASP A 583 10.88 -15.98 -10.94
CA ASP A 583 12.10 -16.18 -11.73
C ASP A 583 13.38 -15.89 -10.92
N ALA A 584 13.31 -15.02 -9.90
CA ALA A 584 14.43 -14.71 -9.01
C ALA A 584 14.63 -15.72 -7.86
N ALA A 585 13.69 -16.64 -7.65
CA ALA A 585 13.79 -17.62 -6.58
C ALA A 585 14.83 -18.70 -6.90
N ARG A 586 15.56 -19.17 -5.87
CA ARG A 586 16.56 -20.24 -6.05
C ARG A 586 15.93 -21.57 -6.45
N HIS A 587 14.69 -21.80 -6.02
CA HIS A 587 13.92 -22.98 -6.36
C HIS A 587 12.45 -22.64 -6.58
N ARG A 588 11.87 -23.15 -7.66
CA ARG A 588 10.49 -22.87 -8.08
C ARG A 588 9.62 -24.10 -7.92
N VAL A 589 8.47 -23.94 -7.29
CA VAL A 589 7.52 -25.02 -7.03
C VAL A 589 6.18 -24.69 -7.65
N GLY A 590 5.66 -25.57 -8.49
CA GLY A 590 4.27 -25.54 -8.92
C GLY A 590 3.40 -26.28 -7.91
N LEU A 591 2.48 -25.59 -7.23
CA LEU A 591 1.46 -26.23 -6.38
C LEU A 591 0.16 -26.30 -7.17
N TRP A 592 -0.12 -27.46 -7.76
CA TRP A 592 -1.14 -27.63 -8.78
C TRP A 592 -2.19 -28.66 -8.39
N VAL A 593 -3.43 -28.41 -8.81
CA VAL A 593 -4.57 -29.32 -8.58
C VAL A 593 -5.15 -29.68 -9.92
N TRP A 594 -5.28 -30.97 -10.19
CA TRP A 594 -5.79 -31.47 -11.46
C TRP A 594 -6.72 -32.66 -11.24
N GLU A 595 -7.77 -32.77 -12.05
CA GLU A 595 -8.86 -33.70 -11.77
C GLU A 595 -8.88 -34.95 -12.67
N THR A 596 -8.04 -35.04 -13.70
CA THR A 596 -7.96 -36.22 -14.56
C THR A 596 -6.57 -36.87 -14.50
N GLU A 597 -6.46 -38.11 -14.98
CA GLU A 597 -5.17 -38.82 -15.03
C GLU A 597 -4.25 -38.29 -16.14
N ASP A 598 -4.83 -37.73 -17.20
CA ASP A 598 -4.09 -37.11 -18.29
C ASP A 598 -3.93 -35.61 -18.01
N ILE A 599 -2.67 -35.14 -18.02
CA ILE A 599 -2.33 -33.72 -17.91
C ILE A 599 -2.39 -33.07 -19.31
N PRO A 600 -2.98 -31.87 -19.46
CA PRO A 600 -3.03 -31.19 -20.75
C PRO A 600 -1.64 -30.89 -21.29
N ARG A 601 -1.41 -31.14 -22.58
CA ARG A 601 -0.09 -30.90 -23.23
C ARG A 601 0.38 -29.44 -23.12
N SER A 602 -0.57 -28.50 -23.01
CA SER A 602 -0.27 -27.08 -22.82
C SER A 602 0.50 -26.78 -21.53
N TRP A 603 0.44 -27.67 -20.53
CA TRP A 603 1.12 -27.50 -19.24
C TRP A 603 2.62 -27.83 -19.30
N ASN A 604 3.11 -28.51 -20.35
CA ASN A 604 4.51 -28.92 -20.47
C ASN A 604 5.49 -27.74 -20.32
N SER A 605 5.16 -26.58 -20.91
CA SER A 605 5.97 -25.37 -20.79
C SER A 605 6.09 -24.85 -19.35
N ALA A 606 5.03 -24.97 -18.55
CA ALA A 606 5.06 -24.57 -17.14
C ALA A 606 5.76 -25.62 -16.28
N ILE A 607 5.57 -26.91 -16.59
CA ILE A 607 6.31 -28.01 -15.96
C ILE A 607 7.80 -27.77 -16.13
N GLU A 608 8.29 -27.41 -17.31
CA GLU A 608 9.70 -27.10 -17.57
C GLU A 608 10.25 -25.95 -16.72
N ARG A 609 9.42 -24.94 -16.41
CA ARG A 609 9.81 -23.73 -15.66
C ARG A 609 9.91 -23.90 -14.14
N VAL A 610 9.34 -24.94 -13.56
CA VAL A 610 9.43 -25.23 -12.12
C VAL A 610 10.47 -26.29 -11.84
N ASP A 611 11.07 -26.29 -10.66
CA ASP A 611 12.09 -27.25 -10.28
C ASP A 611 11.49 -28.47 -9.54
N SER A 612 10.32 -28.30 -8.90
CA SER A 612 9.52 -29.41 -8.34
C SER A 612 8.02 -29.11 -8.38
N ILE A 613 7.20 -30.14 -8.16
CA ILE A 613 5.73 -30.05 -8.20
C ILE A 613 5.17 -30.51 -6.86
N TRP A 614 4.27 -29.73 -6.29
CA TRP A 614 3.44 -30.11 -5.17
C TRP A 614 2.01 -30.31 -5.64
N VAL A 615 1.35 -31.32 -5.10
CA VAL A 615 -0.03 -31.68 -5.46
C VAL A 615 -0.82 -32.06 -4.21
N PRO A 616 -2.15 -31.88 -4.18
CA PRO A 616 -2.91 -32.11 -2.95
C PRO A 616 -3.27 -33.59 -2.70
N SER A 617 -3.05 -34.48 -3.67
CA SER A 617 -3.42 -35.89 -3.56
C SER A 617 -2.48 -36.81 -4.34
N GLU A 618 -2.50 -38.08 -3.99
CA GLU A 618 -1.79 -39.16 -4.68
C GLU A 618 -2.35 -39.37 -6.10
N PHE A 619 -3.65 -39.14 -6.30
CA PHE A 619 -4.27 -39.12 -7.62
C PHE A 619 -3.61 -38.08 -8.55
N CYS A 620 -3.47 -36.83 -8.07
CA CYS A 620 -2.75 -35.80 -8.82
C CYS A 620 -1.27 -36.18 -9.03
N ALA A 621 -0.61 -36.74 -8.00
CA ALA A 621 0.80 -37.12 -8.07
C ALA A 621 1.04 -38.15 -9.17
N ASN A 622 0.16 -39.15 -9.28
CA ASN A 622 0.25 -40.19 -10.30
C ASN A 622 0.08 -39.63 -11.72
N ALA A 623 -0.84 -38.68 -11.91
CA ALA A 623 -1.00 -37.99 -13.20
C ALA A 623 0.29 -37.27 -13.64
N PHE A 624 0.97 -36.57 -12.72
CA PHE A 624 2.23 -35.90 -13.04
C PHE A 624 3.41 -36.85 -13.20
N ARG A 625 3.52 -37.90 -12.37
CA ARG A 625 4.61 -38.90 -12.48
C ARG A 625 4.60 -39.62 -13.83
N ALA A 626 3.43 -39.74 -14.46
CA ALA A 626 3.30 -40.34 -15.79
C ALA A 626 3.96 -39.51 -16.91
N ILE A 627 4.19 -38.20 -16.70
CA ILE A 627 4.64 -37.29 -17.76
C ILE A 627 5.93 -36.54 -17.44
N THR A 628 6.44 -36.60 -16.21
CA THR A 628 7.68 -35.90 -15.83
C THR A 628 8.49 -36.65 -14.77
N SER A 629 9.82 -36.48 -14.82
CA SER A 629 10.77 -37.01 -13.83
C SER A 629 11.08 -36.02 -12.70
N LYS A 630 10.44 -34.83 -12.69
CA LYS A 630 10.63 -33.84 -11.63
C LYS A 630 10.16 -34.38 -10.28
N SER A 631 10.73 -33.84 -9.21
CA SER A 631 10.33 -34.23 -7.85
C SER A 631 8.88 -33.82 -7.59
N ILE A 632 8.05 -34.79 -7.16
CA ILE A 632 6.62 -34.62 -6.90
C ILE A 632 6.36 -34.94 -5.43
N HIS A 633 5.75 -34.00 -4.72
CA HIS A 633 5.38 -34.16 -3.30
C HIS A 633 3.87 -34.02 -3.14
N VAL A 634 3.27 -34.93 -2.37
CA VAL A 634 1.86 -34.81 -1.96
C VAL A 634 1.79 -33.92 -0.72
N ILE A 635 1.18 -32.75 -0.88
CA ILE A 635 0.97 -31.74 0.17
C ILE A 635 -0.54 -31.41 0.20
N PRO A 636 -1.33 -32.14 1.01
CA PRO A 636 -2.79 -32.04 0.97
C PRO A 636 -3.30 -30.66 1.39
N HIS A 637 -4.52 -30.31 0.99
CA HIS A 637 -5.13 -29.05 1.47
C HIS A 637 -5.39 -29.13 2.97
N VAL A 638 -5.13 -28.02 3.67
CA VAL A 638 -5.33 -27.95 5.12
C VAL A 638 -6.81 -27.83 5.45
N VAL A 639 -7.30 -28.74 6.30
CA VAL A 639 -8.64 -28.72 6.88
C VAL A 639 -8.48 -28.77 8.39
N ALA A 640 -8.87 -27.70 9.07
CA ALA A 640 -8.76 -27.63 10.52
C ALA A 640 -9.76 -28.58 11.18
N PRO A 641 -9.32 -29.47 12.09
CA PRO A 641 -10.25 -30.28 12.87
C PRO A 641 -11.12 -29.35 13.73
N LYS A 642 -12.41 -29.68 13.85
CA LYS A 642 -13.32 -28.98 14.76
C LYS A 642 -13.24 -29.61 16.14
N ASP A 643 -13.47 -28.78 17.16
CA ASP A 643 -13.61 -29.24 18.54
C ASP A 643 -14.75 -30.27 18.65
N GLU A 644 -14.48 -31.42 19.27
CA GLU A 644 -15.45 -32.49 19.45
C GLU A 644 -16.69 -32.02 20.21
N GLU A 645 -16.55 -31.14 21.20
CA GLU A 645 -17.69 -30.66 22.00
C GLU A 645 -18.62 -29.78 21.14
N VAL A 646 -18.03 -28.94 20.30
CA VAL A 646 -18.78 -28.12 19.32
C VAL A 646 -19.48 -29.01 18.31
N VAL A 647 -18.80 -30.03 17.78
CA VAL A 647 -19.43 -30.97 16.83
C VAL A 647 -20.57 -31.74 17.48
N ARG A 648 -20.39 -32.27 18.71
CA ARG A 648 -21.45 -32.97 19.44
C ARG A 648 -22.68 -32.10 19.67
N SER A 649 -22.50 -30.83 20.00
CA SER A 649 -23.62 -29.89 20.14
C SER A 649 -24.41 -29.72 18.83
N HIS A 650 -23.73 -29.75 17.69
CA HIS A 650 -24.37 -29.65 16.38
C HIS A 650 -25.03 -30.97 15.94
N LEU A 651 -24.50 -32.13 16.34
CA LEU A 651 -25.07 -33.44 15.99
C LEU A 651 -26.54 -33.56 16.43
N ALA A 652 -26.87 -33.03 17.61
CA ALA A 652 -28.24 -32.99 18.14
C ALA A 652 -29.23 -32.15 17.30
N HIS A 653 -28.73 -31.26 16.44
CA HIS A 653 -29.51 -30.34 15.62
C HIS A 653 -29.48 -30.67 14.12
N ARG A 654 -28.89 -31.80 13.73
CA ARG A 654 -28.88 -32.22 12.33
C ARG A 654 -30.22 -32.76 11.91
N GLU A 655 -30.72 -32.23 10.80
CA GLU A 655 -31.95 -32.68 10.18
C GLU A 655 -31.67 -33.83 9.21
N LYS A 656 -32.73 -34.56 8.83
CA LYS A 656 -32.70 -35.56 7.75
C LYS A 656 -32.49 -34.90 6.39
N THR A 657 -31.31 -34.32 6.19
CA THR A 657 -30.92 -33.56 5.00
C THR A 657 -29.61 -34.12 4.46
N ILE A 658 -29.63 -34.45 3.16
CA ILE A 658 -28.47 -34.79 2.36
C ILE A 658 -28.06 -33.54 1.59
N LEU A 659 -26.81 -33.13 1.72
CA LEU A 659 -26.28 -31.92 1.08
C LEU A 659 -25.21 -32.28 0.05
N TYR A 660 -25.28 -31.62 -1.11
CA TYR A 660 -24.18 -31.58 -2.08
C TYR A 660 -23.89 -30.15 -2.50
N ILE A 661 -22.64 -29.68 -2.28
CA ILE A 661 -22.19 -28.34 -2.67
C ILE A 661 -21.23 -28.46 -3.86
N PHE A 662 -21.53 -27.78 -4.96
CA PHE A 662 -20.66 -27.71 -6.13
C PHE A 662 -20.76 -26.33 -6.82
N ASP A 663 -19.75 -25.99 -7.63
CA ASP A 663 -19.76 -24.76 -8.43
C ASP A 663 -20.15 -25.08 -9.88
N GLY A 664 -21.17 -24.41 -10.41
CA GLY A 664 -21.63 -24.55 -11.79
C GLY A 664 -20.68 -23.97 -12.84
N SER A 665 -19.68 -23.17 -12.42
CA SER A 665 -18.55 -22.83 -13.29
C SER A 665 -17.61 -24.03 -13.51
N SER A 666 -17.71 -25.07 -12.67
CA SER A 666 -17.10 -26.38 -12.92
C SER A 666 -18.04 -27.22 -13.77
N TYR A 667 -17.53 -27.88 -14.80
CA TYR A 667 -18.31 -28.69 -15.73
C TYR A 667 -19.33 -29.59 -15.01
N LEU A 668 -20.63 -29.35 -15.26
CA LEU A 668 -21.73 -30.01 -14.55
C LEU A 668 -21.67 -31.53 -14.64
N THR A 669 -21.25 -32.03 -15.81
CA THR A 669 -21.04 -33.45 -16.10
C THR A 669 -19.99 -34.09 -15.19
N ARG A 670 -18.92 -33.37 -14.84
CA ARG A 670 -17.90 -33.84 -13.90
C ARG A 670 -18.42 -33.96 -12.47
N LYS A 671 -19.25 -33.00 -12.02
CA LYS A 671 -19.84 -33.02 -10.67
C LYS A 671 -21.02 -33.98 -10.56
N ASN A 672 -21.67 -34.29 -11.69
CA ASN A 672 -22.73 -35.30 -11.83
C ASN A 672 -23.84 -35.24 -10.76
N PRO A 673 -24.40 -34.05 -10.43
CA PRO A 673 -25.46 -33.96 -9.41
C PRO A 673 -26.73 -34.73 -9.79
N GLY A 674 -26.96 -34.99 -11.09
CA GLY A 674 -28.11 -35.76 -11.56
C GLY A 674 -28.11 -37.22 -11.08
N ALA A 675 -26.93 -37.86 -10.95
CA ALA A 675 -26.82 -39.20 -10.41
C ALA A 675 -27.27 -39.26 -8.94
N LEU A 676 -26.97 -38.23 -8.14
CA LEU A 676 -27.42 -38.15 -6.76
C LEU A 676 -28.94 -38.00 -6.65
N VAL A 677 -29.57 -37.19 -7.52
CA VAL A 677 -31.04 -37.06 -7.53
C VAL A 677 -31.71 -38.41 -7.87
N ARG A 678 -31.20 -39.12 -8.87
CA ARG A 678 -31.72 -40.45 -9.26
C ARG A 678 -31.52 -41.49 -8.16
N ALA A 679 -30.34 -41.53 -7.54
CA ALA A 679 -30.05 -42.45 -6.45
C ALA A 679 -30.87 -42.16 -5.19
N PHE A 680 -31.08 -40.88 -4.86
CA PHE A 680 -31.96 -40.47 -3.76
C PHE A 680 -33.42 -40.93 -3.97
N ALA A 681 -33.94 -40.78 -5.20
CA ALA A 681 -35.25 -41.28 -5.57
C ALA A 681 -35.34 -42.82 -5.49
N ALA A 682 -34.33 -43.51 -6.03
CA ALA A 682 -34.26 -44.97 -6.03
C ALA A 682 -34.16 -45.56 -4.62
N ALA A 683 -33.47 -44.87 -3.71
CA ALA A 683 -33.36 -45.25 -2.29
C ALA A 683 -34.65 -44.99 -1.49
N ARG A 684 -35.65 -44.31 -2.08
CA ARG A 684 -36.93 -43.95 -1.44
C ARG A 684 -36.76 -43.19 -0.12
N LEU A 685 -35.73 -42.35 -0.04
CA LEU A 685 -35.40 -41.62 1.19
C LEU A 685 -36.41 -40.50 1.51
N ALA A 686 -37.06 -39.94 0.49
CA ALA A 686 -38.16 -38.99 0.68
C ALA A 686 -39.32 -39.60 1.49
N ASP A 687 -39.66 -40.87 1.25
CA ASP A 687 -40.70 -41.60 2.00
C ASP A 687 -40.33 -41.77 3.48
N ARG A 688 -39.03 -41.68 3.80
CA ARG A 688 -38.46 -41.74 5.16
C ARG A 688 -38.28 -40.35 5.79
N GLY A 689 -38.75 -39.30 5.12
CA GLY A 689 -38.68 -37.90 5.58
C GLY A 689 -37.36 -37.19 5.28
N TRP A 690 -36.49 -37.77 4.45
CA TRP A 690 -35.24 -37.12 4.05
C TRP A 690 -35.45 -36.07 2.97
N LYS A 691 -34.62 -35.03 2.99
CA LYS A 691 -34.51 -34.00 1.95
C LYS A 691 -33.15 -34.09 1.26
N LEU A 692 -33.12 -33.87 -0.04
CA LEU A 692 -31.90 -33.68 -0.81
C LEU A 692 -31.75 -32.21 -1.19
N VAL A 693 -30.69 -31.56 -0.75
CA VAL A 693 -30.37 -30.17 -1.10
C VAL A 693 -29.13 -30.13 -1.98
N LEU A 694 -29.31 -29.69 -3.21
CA LEU A 694 -28.23 -29.38 -4.14
C LEU A 694 -27.94 -27.88 -4.05
N LYS A 695 -26.79 -27.50 -3.52
CA LYS A 695 -26.35 -26.12 -3.46
C LYS A 695 -25.34 -25.87 -4.59
N THR A 696 -25.66 -24.93 -5.49
CA THR A 696 -24.70 -24.41 -6.46
C THR A 696 -24.75 -22.90 -6.67
N LYS A 697 -23.85 -22.39 -7.51
CA LYS A 697 -23.81 -21.02 -8.06
C LYS A 697 -23.30 -21.09 -9.50
N HIS A 698 -23.57 -20.06 -10.30
CA HIS A 698 -23.05 -19.92 -11.66
C HIS A 698 -23.53 -20.98 -12.68
N LEU A 699 -24.71 -21.59 -12.49
CA LEU A 699 -25.31 -22.38 -13.56
C LEU A 699 -25.69 -21.48 -14.74
N LYS A 700 -25.31 -21.87 -15.95
CA LYS A 700 -25.65 -21.14 -17.16
C LYS A 700 -27.07 -21.49 -17.59
N ALA A 701 -27.95 -20.49 -17.63
CA ALA A 701 -29.38 -20.70 -17.91
C ALA A 701 -29.67 -21.33 -19.29
N ALA A 702 -28.81 -21.12 -20.29
CA ALA A 702 -28.98 -21.64 -21.65
C ALA A 702 -28.38 -23.04 -21.88
N ASP A 703 -27.92 -23.72 -20.83
CA ASP A 703 -27.31 -25.05 -20.95
C ASP A 703 -28.37 -26.16 -20.80
N THR A 704 -28.48 -27.00 -21.83
CA THR A 704 -29.43 -28.13 -21.86
C THR A 704 -29.26 -29.11 -20.69
N ALA A 705 -28.03 -29.28 -20.19
CA ALA A 705 -27.76 -30.15 -19.04
C ALA A 705 -28.28 -29.52 -17.73
N VAL A 706 -28.25 -28.20 -17.62
CA VAL A 706 -28.82 -27.45 -16.48
C VAL A 706 -30.34 -27.56 -16.48
N GLU A 707 -30.99 -27.40 -17.63
CA GLU A 707 -32.45 -27.59 -17.75
C GLU A 707 -32.89 -29.02 -17.44
N ALA A 708 -32.11 -30.01 -17.88
CA ALA A 708 -32.36 -31.41 -17.55
C ALA A 708 -32.25 -31.65 -16.03
N LEU A 709 -31.23 -31.09 -15.36
CA LEU A 709 -31.08 -31.17 -13.91
C LEU A 709 -32.27 -30.51 -13.19
N ARG A 710 -32.68 -29.31 -13.60
CA ARG A 710 -33.83 -28.59 -12.99
C ARG A 710 -35.12 -29.41 -13.11
N ARG A 711 -35.38 -30.00 -14.27
CA ARG A 711 -36.54 -30.89 -14.48
C ARG A 711 -36.47 -32.13 -13.60
N LEU A 712 -35.29 -32.74 -13.49
CA LEU A 712 -35.08 -33.93 -12.67
C LEU A 712 -35.31 -33.64 -11.18
N VAL A 713 -34.80 -32.51 -10.68
CA VAL A 713 -35.04 -32.07 -9.28
C VAL A 713 -36.53 -31.80 -9.06
N ALA A 714 -37.19 -31.07 -9.96
CA ALA A 714 -38.62 -30.76 -9.83
C ALA A 714 -39.52 -32.02 -9.87
N ALA A 715 -39.09 -33.07 -10.58
CA ALA A 715 -39.80 -34.35 -10.63
C ALA A 715 -39.51 -35.27 -9.43
N THR A 716 -38.56 -34.93 -8.56
CA THR A 716 -38.14 -35.78 -7.44
C THR A 716 -38.64 -35.20 -6.11
N ALA A 717 -39.56 -35.91 -5.46
CA ALA A 717 -40.08 -35.51 -4.16
C ALA A 717 -38.95 -35.37 -3.13
N GLY A 718 -38.93 -34.26 -2.38
CA GLY A 718 -37.91 -33.99 -1.36
C GLY A 718 -36.57 -33.47 -1.88
N ALA A 719 -36.39 -33.29 -3.19
CA ALA A 719 -35.19 -32.69 -3.77
C ALA A 719 -35.35 -31.17 -3.99
N GLU A 720 -34.31 -30.40 -3.68
CA GLU A 720 -34.25 -28.95 -3.82
C GLU A 720 -32.94 -28.53 -4.50
N LEU A 721 -33.01 -27.53 -5.39
CA LEU A 721 -31.85 -26.90 -6.02
C LEU A 721 -31.76 -25.43 -5.60
N ILE A 722 -30.69 -25.09 -4.88
CA ILE A 722 -30.37 -23.72 -4.48
C ILE A 722 -29.26 -23.20 -5.40
N ASP A 723 -29.64 -22.44 -6.43
CA ASP A 723 -28.72 -21.81 -7.40
C ASP A 723 -28.57 -20.32 -7.13
N ARG A 724 -27.82 -19.97 -6.09
CA ARG A 724 -27.52 -18.57 -5.73
C ARG A 724 -26.22 -18.44 -4.94
N ASN A 725 -25.71 -17.21 -4.90
CA ASN A 725 -24.68 -16.84 -3.95
C ASN A 725 -25.26 -16.85 -2.53
N MET A 726 -24.51 -17.44 -1.59
CA MET A 726 -24.82 -17.44 -0.16
C MET A 726 -23.62 -16.85 0.56
N SER A 727 -23.89 -16.05 1.60
CA SER A 727 -22.85 -15.61 2.53
C SER A 727 -22.21 -16.81 3.23
N ARG A 728 -21.00 -16.64 3.78
CA ARG A 728 -20.33 -17.70 4.54
C ARG A 728 -21.17 -18.20 5.71
N SER A 729 -21.91 -17.32 6.38
CA SER A 729 -22.75 -17.70 7.51
C SER A 729 -23.98 -18.49 7.07
N GLU A 730 -24.59 -18.14 5.95
CA GLU A 730 -25.68 -18.94 5.35
C GLU A 730 -25.21 -20.32 4.90
N LEU A 731 -24.08 -20.39 4.19
CA LEU A 731 -23.53 -21.66 3.72
C LEU A 731 -23.11 -22.56 4.90
N ARG A 732 -22.50 -21.96 5.93
CA ARG A 732 -22.18 -22.66 7.17
C ARG A 732 -23.42 -23.21 7.86
N ARG A 733 -24.48 -22.41 8.01
CA ARG A 733 -25.75 -22.89 8.59
C ARG A 733 -26.34 -24.05 7.80
N LEU A 734 -26.44 -23.92 6.48
CA LEU A 734 -26.94 -24.98 5.61
C LEU A 734 -26.12 -26.27 5.75
N ASN A 735 -24.79 -26.13 5.79
CA ASN A 735 -23.89 -27.25 6.00
C ASN A 735 -24.02 -27.84 7.41
N ASP A 736 -24.08 -27.04 8.47
CA ASP A 736 -24.19 -27.52 9.84
C ASP A 736 -25.50 -28.29 10.10
N THR A 737 -26.60 -27.95 9.39
CA THR A 737 -27.89 -28.66 9.48
C THR A 737 -27.95 -30.01 8.76
N ALA A 738 -27.04 -30.29 7.83
CA ALA A 738 -27.08 -31.51 7.03
C ALA A 738 -26.47 -32.71 7.77
N ALA A 739 -27.19 -33.84 7.80
CA ALA A 739 -26.71 -35.11 8.37
C ALA A 739 -25.73 -35.83 7.44
N ILE A 740 -26.01 -35.83 6.15
CA ILE A 740 -25.23 -36.54 5.14
C ILE A 740 -24.65 -35.53 4.15
N TYR A 741 -23.37 -35.68 3.81
CA TYR A 741 -22.76 -35.01 2.67
C TYR A 741 -22.52 -36.03 1.55
N ALA A 742 -23.05 -35.76 0.35
CA ALA A 742 -22.99 -36.69 -0.77
C ALA A 742 -22.34 -36.06 -2.01
N SER A 743 -21.31 -36.70 -2.59
CA SER A 743 -20.59 -36.20 -3.78
C SER A 743 -20.41 -37.30 -4.85
N PRO A 744 -21.33 -37.42 -5.84
CA PRO A 744 -21.28 -38.42 -6.91
C PRO A 744 -20.35 -38.01 -8.06
N HIS A 745 -19.25 -37.32 -7.76
CA HIS A 745 -18.36 -36.74 -8.76
C HIS A 745 -17.78 -37.83 -9.69
N SER A 746 -17.64 -37.51 -10.97
CA SER A 746 -16.95 -38.35 -11.96
C SER A 746 -15.44 -38.22 -11.90
N SER A 747 -14.93 -37.09 -11.39
CA SER A 747 -13.50 -36.88 -11.19
C SER A 747 -13.28 -35.67 -10.27
N GLU A 748 -12.28 -35.76 -9.39
CA GLU A 748 -11.95 -34.72 -8.42
C GLU A 748 -10.46 -34.76 -8.07
N GLY A 749 -9.80 -33.61 -8.03
CA GLY A 749 -8.36 -33.55 -7.73
C GLY A 749 -8.03 -33.70 -6.25
N PHE A 750 -8.96 -33.36 -5.35
CA PHE A 750 -8.78 -33.50 -3.90
C PHE A 750 -10.09 -33.77 -3.16
N GLY A 751 -11.11 -32.93 -3.37
CA GLY A 751 -12.40 -33.04 -2.68
C GLY A 751 -12.48 -32.23 -1.38
N LEU A 752 -12.19 -30.93 -1.45
CA LEU A 752 -12.13 -30.06 -0.26
C LEU A 752 -13.44 -30.08 0.54
N THR A 753 -14.59 -30.04 -0.13
CA THR A 753 -15.91 -30.07 0.53
C THR A 753 -16.21 -31.42 1.19
N ILE A 754 -15.64 -32.52 0.66
CA ILE A 754 -15.71 -33.86 1.26
C ILE A 754 -14.89 -33.86 2.56
N ALA A 755 -13.65 -33.35 2.51
CA ALA A 755 -12.79 -33.25 3.69
C ALA A 755 -13.38 -32.32 4.78
N GLU A 756 -13.97 -31.18 4.40
CA GLU A 756 -14.68 -30.29 5.33
C GLU A 756 -15.89 -30.98 5.98
N ALA A 757 -16.68 -31.73 5.21
CA ALA A 757 -17.80 -32.50 5.76
C ALA A 757 -17.33 -33.60 6.74
N MET A 758 -16.20 -34.26 6.46
CA MET A 758 -15.57 -35.21 7.38
C MET A 758 -15.06 -34.53 8.65
N ALA A 759 -14.48 -33.34 8.55
CA ALA A 759 -14.03 -32.54 9.70
C ALA A 759 -15.18 -32.12 10.61
N ASP A 760 -16.37 -31.97 10.03
CA ASP A 760 -17.61 -31.72 10.75
C ASP A 760 -18.20 -32.97 11.39
N GLY A 761 -17.63 -34.16 11.15
CA GLY A 761 -18.21 -35.42 11.61
C GLY A 761 -19.52 -35.76 10.92
N LYS A 762 -19.73 -35.35 9.66
CA LYS A 762 -20.88 -35.80 8.86
C LYS A 762 -20.68 -37.21 8.35
N LEU A 763 -21.78 -37.88 8.03
CA LEU A 763 -21.75 -39.11 7.25
C LEU A 763 -21.47 -38.73 5.79
N VAL A 764 -20.36 -39.21 5.24
CA VAL A 764 -19.89 -38.80 3.92
C VAL A 764 -20.02 -39.94 2.93
N VAL A 765 -20.77 -39.69 1.85
CA VAL A 765 -20.99 -40.60 0.72
C VAL A 765 -20.32 -39.99 -0.50
N ALA A 766 -19.33 -40.65 -1.11
CA ALA A 766 -18.69 -40.10 -2.30
C ALA A 766 -18.19 -41.20 -3.23
N THR A 767 -18.04 -40.86 -4.51
CA THR A 767 -17.41 -41.74 -5.50
C THR A 767 -16.04 -42.20 -5.01
N ASP A 768 -15.77 -43.51 -5.15
CA ASP A 768 -14.48 -44.13 -4.85
C ASP A 768 -13.48 -43.93 -6.00
N TYR A 769 -13.21 -42.66 -6.31
CA TYR A 769 -12.29 -42.25 -7.38
C TYR A 769 -11.74 -40.84 -7.15
N GLY A 770 -10.58 -40.53 -7.70
CA GLY A 770 -9.95 -39.20 -7.59
C GLY A 770 -9.24 -38.98 -6.25
N GLY A 771 -8.95 -37.72 -5.91
CA GLY A 771 -8.15 -37.38 -4.74
C GLY A 771 -8.82 -37.61 -3.38
N SER A 772 -10.14 -37.81 -3.33
CA SER A 772 -10.82 -38.05 -2.05
C SER A 772 -10.52 -39.41 -1.44
N THR A 773 -10.03 -40.38 -2.24
CA THR A 773 -9.68 -41.72 -1.76
C THR A 773 -8.47 -41.72 -0.82
N ASP A 774 -7.69 -40.65 -0.78
CA ASP A 774 -6.53 -40.50 0.11
C ASP A 774 -6.92 -40.41 1.59
N PHE A 775 -8.16 -39.98 1.86
CA PHE A 775 -8.66 -39.77 3.21
C PHE A 775 -10.05 -40.38 3.46
N LEU A 776 -10.88 -40.63 2.45
CA LEU A 776 -12.18 -41.29 2.58
C LEU A 776 -12.11 -42.75 2.13
N ASP A 777 -12.52 -43.67 3.01
CA ASP A 777 -12.64 -45.10 2.72
C ASP A 777 -13.84 -45.69 3.49
N SER A 778 -14.07 -47.01 3.34
CA SER A 778 -15.18 -47.72 4.00
C SER A 778 -15.04 -47.81 5.52
N SER A 779 -13.87 -47.49 6.10
CA SER A 779 -13.70 -47.44 7.55
C SER A 779 -14.25 -46.14 8.13
N CYS A 780 -14.23 -45.03 7.39
CA CYS A 780 -14.61 -43.70 7.89
C CYS A 780 -15.73 -43.01 7.10
N GLY A 781 -16.30 -43.68 6.10
CA GLY A 781 -17.47 -43.20 5.37
C GLY A 781 -18.04 -44.25 4.42
N PHE A 782 -18.70 -43.79 3.36
CA PHE A 782 -19.48 -44.62 2.45
C PHE A 782 -19.00 -44.42 1.00
N PRO A 783 -17.89 -45.05 0.60
CA PRO A 783 -17.39 -44.98 -0.78
C PRO A 783 -18.37 -45.66 -1.74
N VAL A 784 -18.54 -45.06 -2.91
CA VAL A 784 -19.48 -45.50 -3.95
C VAL A 784 -18.72 -46.09 -5.12
N SER A 785 -19.07 -47.31 -5.52
CA SER A 785 -18.40 -47.98 -6.63
C SER A 785 -18.57 -47.23 -7.96
N CYS A 786 -17.59 -47.38 -8.84
CA CYS A 786 -17.63 -46.79 -10.17
C CYS A 786 -16.94 -47.67 -11.21
N THR A 787 -17.18 -47.37 -12.48
CA THR A 787 -16.47 -47.96 -13.62
C THR A 787 -15.79 -46.85 -14.40
N LEU A 788 -14.56 -47.06 -14.88
CA LEU A 788 -13.86 -46.04 -15.66
C LEU A 788 -14.36 -46.03 -17.11
N VAL A 789 -14.70 -44.85 -17.60
CA VAL A 789 -15.14 -44.61 -18.98
C VAL A 789 -14.25 -43.58 -19.65
N THR A 790 -14.01 -43.76 -20.94
CA THR A 790 -13.22 -42.83 -21.76
C THR A 790 -14.15 -41.81 -22.44
N LEU A 791 -13.80 -40.53 -22.33
CA LEU A 791 -14.54 -39.45 -22.98
C LEU A 791 -14.43 -39.55 -24.50
N THR A 792 -15.58 -39.54 -25.16
CA THR A 792 -15.69 -39.58 -26.63
C THR A 792 -15.71 -38.19 -27.27
N THR A 793 -15.97 -37.15 -26.46
CA THR A 793 -16.02 -35.73 -26.82
C THR A 793 -15.09 -34.93 -25.91
N THR A 794 -14.60 -33.79 -26.40
CA THR A 794 -13.88 -32.81 -25.58
C THR A 794 -14.88 -31.97 -24.80
N GLU A 795 -14.76 -31.95 -23.48
CA GLU A 795 -15.62 -31.21 -22.56
C GLU A 795 -14.83 -30.04 -21.95
N GLY A 796 -14.73 -28.95 -22.72
CA GLY A 796 -13.97 -27.76 -22.37
C GLY A 796 -12.47 -28.01 -22.16
N ALA A 797 -12.00 -28.06 -20.90
CA ALA A 797 -10.60 -28.30 -20.57
C ALA A 797 -10.22 -29.79 -20.56
N TYR A 798 -11.19 -30.70 -20.67
CA TYR A 798 -10.98 -32.14 -20.67
C TYR A 798 -11.04 -32.66 -22.11
N GLU A 799 -9.92 -33.17 -22.61
CA GLU A 799 -9.79 -33.63 -23.99
C GLU A 799 -10.48 -34.98 -24.21
N LYS A 800 -10.98 -35.19 -25.44
CA LYS A 800 -11.39 -36.52 -25.90
C LYS A 800 -10.26 -37.53 -25.63
N GLY A 801 -10.60 -38.65 -24.99
CA GLY A 801 -9.65 -39.68 -24.59
C GLY A 801 -9.35 -39.72 -23.09
N SER A 802 -9.68 -38.66 -22.33
CA SER A 802 -9.53 -38.69 -20.88
C SER A 802 -10.49 -39.69 -20.21
N ARG A 803 -10.10 -40.22 -19.04
CA ARG A 803 -10.91 -41.18 -18.27
C ARG A 803 -11.66 -40.49 -17.13
N TRP A 804 -12.92 -40.88 -16.92
CA TRP A 804 -13.77 -40.47 -15.80
C TRP A 804 -14.39 -41.68 -15.11
N ALA A 805 -14.73 -41.51 -13.83
CA ALA A 805 -15.59 -42.45 -13.12
C ALA A 805 -17.05 -42.28 -13.57
N LYS A 806 -17.61 -43.36 -14.10
CA LYS A 806 -19.05 -43.57 -14.22
C LYS A 806 -19.54 -44.21 -12.93
N VAL A 807 -20.21 -43.40 -12.11
CA VAL A 807 -20.77 -43.81 -10.82
C VAL A 807 -21.80 -44.93 -11.01
N ASP A 808 -21.73 -45.96 -10.16
CA ASP A 808 -22.79 -46.96 -10.04
C ASP A 808 -23.95 -46.35 -9.22
N GLU A 809 -25.01 -45.94 -9.91
CA GLU A 809 -26.17 -45.30 -9.26
C GLU A 809 -26.93 -46.24 -8.31
N LEU A 810 -26.86 -47.57 -8.53
CA LEU A 810 -27.48 -48.54 -7.62
C LEU A 810 -26.64 -48.68 -6.35
N ASP A 811 -25.32 -48.70 -6.46
CA ASP A 811 -24.45 -48.63 -5.29
C ASP A 811 -24.59 -47.30 -4.55
N LEU A 812 -24.66 -46.17 -5.27
CA LEU A 812 -24.91 -44.85 -4.67
C LEU A 812 -26.20 -44.84 -3.85
N ALA A 813 -27.29 -45.39 -4.39
CA ALA A 813 -28.56 -45.52 -3.65
C ALA A 813 -28.41 -46.39 -2.39
N ARG A 814 -27.67 -47.51 -2.49
CA ARG A 814 -27.40 -48.38 -1.33
C ARG A 814 -26.56 -47.68 -0.27
N GLN A 815 -25.51 -46.96 -0.64
CA GLN A 815 -24.65 -46.22 0.30
C GLN A 815 -25.42 -45.07 0.97
N LEU A 816 -26.27 -44.35 0.22
CA LEU A 816 -27.16 -43.33 0.80
C LEU A 816 -28.11 -43.93 1.83
N SER A 817 -28.73 -45.09 1.55
CA SER A 817 -29.57 -45.79 2.52
C SER A 817 -28.78 -46.20 3.76
N ARG A 818 -27.56 -46.73 3.62
CA ARG A 818 -26.72 -47.10 4.77
C ARG A 818 -26.32 -45.90 5.63
N ALA A 819 -25.99 -44.77 5.01
CA ALA A 819 -25.71 -43.53 5.72
C ALA A 819 -26.98 -43.01 6.43
N ALA A 820 -28.14 -43.08 5.79
CA ALA A 820 -29.41 -42.72 6.41
C ALA A 820 -29.74 -43.63 7.60
N ASP A 821 -29.53 -44.94 7.48
CA ASP A 821 -29.73 -45.92 8.55
C ASP A 821 -28.80 -45.62 9.73
N ALA A 822 -27.52 -45.33 9.50
CA ALA A 822 -26.58 -44.95 10.55
C ALA A 822 -27.03 -43.69 11.30
N HIS A 823 -27.51 -42.66 10.59
CA HIS A 823 -28.04 -41.46 11.23
C HIS A 823 -29.30 -41.72 12.05
N GLU A 824 -30.24 -42.51 11.51
CA GLU A 824 -31.50 -42.85 12.19
C GLU A 824 -31.29 -43.76 13.40
N LEU A 825 -30.22 -44.55 13.41
CA LEU A 825 -29.78 -45.35 14.56
C LEU A 825 -28.91 -44.56 15.55
N HIS A 826 -28.63 -43.27 15.29
CA HIS A 826 -27.73 -42.43 16.07
C HIS A 826 -26.30 -43.02 16.18
N ASP A 827 -25.81 -43.68 15.13
CA ASP A 827 -24.43 -44.17 15.03
C ASP A 827 -23.49 -43.05 14.54
N ASP A 828 -22.87 -42.37 15.49
CA ASP A 828 -21.89 -41.32 15.23
C ASP A 828 -20.47 -41.86 14.97
N SER A 829 -20.27 -43.20 14.98
CA SER A 829 -18.93 -43.79 14.92
C SER A 829 -18.21 -43.51 13.59
N PHE A 830 -18.95 -43.45 12.48
CA PHE A 830 -18.39 -43.05 11.18
C PHE A 830 -17.94 -41.59 11.20
N GLY A 831 -18.75 -40.68 11.76
CA GLY A 831 -18.41 -39.27 11.89
C GLY A 831 -17.17 -39.05 12.75
N GLN A 832 -17.05 -39.77 13.88
CA GLN A 832 -15.88 -39.72 14.75
C GLN A 832 -14.60 -40.21 14.05
N ARG A 833 -14.68 -41.34 13.33
CA ARG A 833 -13.55 -41.86 12.56
C ARG A 833 -13.15 -40.93 11.42
N ALA A 834 -14.12 -40.28 10.76
CA ALA A 834 -13.87 -39.27 9.74
C ALA A 834 -13.13 -38.05 10.31
N MET A 835 -13.55 -37.53 11.46
CA MET A 835 -12.88 -36.43 12.14
C MET A 835 -11.44 -36.79 12.54
N ALA A 836 -11.24 -37.98 13.12
CA ALA A 836 -9.92 -38.47 13.50
C ALA A 836 -8.98 -38.56 12.28
N ARG A 837 -9.48 -39.07 11.15
CA ARG A 837 -8.74 -39.17 9.90
C ARG A 837 -8.33 -37.79 9.34
N VAL A 838 -9.23 -36.81 9.39
CA VAL A 838 -8.92 -35.42 9.00
C VAL A 838 -7.89 -34.81 9.95
N ALA A 839 -8.02 -35.01 11.26
CA ALA A 839 -7.06 -34.51 12.24
C ALA A 839 -5.65 -35.11 12.03
N GLU A 840 -5.59 -36.40 11.72
CA GLU A 840 -4.35 -37.12 11.45
C GLU A 840 -3.66 -36.65 10.15
N ARG A 841 -4.42 -36.48 9.07
CA ARG A 841 -3.84 -36.29 7.72
C ARG A 841 -3.88 -34.88 7.17
N LEU A 842 -4.90 -34.10 7.53
CA LEU A 842 -5.22 -32.82 6.89
C LEU A 842 -5.12 -31.63 7.84
N SER A 843 -4.79 -31.86 9.11
CA SER A 843 -4.61 -30.78 10.09
C SER A 843 -3.44 -29.86 9.74
N VAL A 844 -3.45 -28.66 10.31
CA VAL A 844 -2.36 -27.68 10.16
C VAL A 844 -1.00 -28.29 10.50
N ALA A 845 -0.94 -29.10 11.56
CA ALA A 845 0.28 -29.74 12.02
C ALA A 845 0.77 -30.83 11.04
N ALA A 846 -0.13 -31.68 10.56
CA ALA A 846 0.19 -32.74 9.61
C ALA A 846 0.74 -32.16 8.29
N VAL A 847 0.02 -31.21 7.69
CA VAL A 847 0.45 -30.58 6.43
C VAL A 847 1.73 -29.75 6.63
N CYS A 848 1.92 -29.12 7.79
CA CYS A 848 3.17 -28.44 8.12
C CYS A 848 4.37 -29.42 8.11
N ALA A 849 4.19 -30.63 8.66
CA ALA A 849 5.23 -31.66 8.64
C ALA A 849 5.55 -32.11 7.22
N ASP A 850 4.55 -32.26 6.35
CA ASP A 850 4.75 -32.62 4.94
C ASP A 850 5.47 -31.52 4.16
N ILE A 851 5.10 -30.26 4.37
CA ILE A 851 5.81 -29.10 3.80
C ILE A 851 7.28 -29.10 4.25
N ARG A 852 7.55 -29.30 5.55
CA ARG A 852 8.93 -29.36 6.07
C ARG A 852 9.72 -30.49 5.40
N ARG A 853 9.13 -31.67 5.23
CA ARG A 853 9.77 -32.82 4.57
C ARG A 853 10.07 -32.56 3.09
N ALA A 854 9.13 -31.95 2.37
CA ALA A 854 9.31 -31.57 0.97
C ALA A 854 10.41 -30.50 0.80
N LEU A 855 10.60 -29.65 1.80
CA LEU A 855 11.68 -28.67 1.81
C LEU A 855 13.01 -29.25 2.31
N ALA A 856 13.00 -30.26 3.18
CA ALA A 856 14.19 -30.86 3.79
C ALA A 856 14.87 -31.95 2.96
N THR A 857 14.24 -32.43 1.88
CA THR A 857 14.84 -33.41 0.95
C THR A 857 15.95 -32.79 0.08
N ARG A 858 16.63 -31.76 0.62
CA ARG A 858 17.62 -30.91 -0.03
C ARG A 858 18.65 -30.39 0.95
#